data_AF-A0A7I4Z731-F1
#
_entry.id   AF-A0A7I4Z731-F1
#
_cell.length_a   1.000
_cell.length_b   1.000
_cell.length_c   1.000
_cell.angle_alpha   90.00
_cell.angle_beta   90.00
_cell.angle_gamma   90.00
#
_symmetry.space_group_name_H-M   'P 1'
#
loop_
_entity.id
_entity.type
_entity.pdbx_description
1 polymer ?
#
loop_
_entity_poly.entity_id
_entity_poly.type
_entity_poly.pdbx_seq_one_letter_code
_entity_poly.pdbx_strand_id
1 'polypeptide(L)'
;MESFLKSWKAVSWENVQIRVDEEIKAIGVRQDEGDVGRKILVDESNKYREVTTKETRRVALPLIKAFQKEVDQLTVRGKATEAALIEICSQLTNLPDPTPIIEQAIVWKLQAEKADTAIEEANHLRAQVAQAHTELADLRNQDVTIRQLRETVKQLEEEKTREVEKAVVVIEKDLRTEFSIRDHETTMRSDKLKAENAALEKKVSELEALMRDAQRRLDVARVAADRKEALENEQIDILSRDLNDANRRVAHLEAELNRVREELADVRASSKRGGLEDIAVLGGLMKEKDEQIARLTEENQRLVEAAAADASKARLRCDELATELEKRTHQIKQLEALLADKSDYEAIKKELRLLREIEFGEAATANEESIARLGETVQSLDRLLAAKNRRLQNDNAQLRQTNERYQEQLAKNDVELAQLRQQTTTQTELIAKLEADLAAAVARRNSQNVDELSTIDMLGAVHDPKMEGDARNVLTIVLAQRDRLKLRVGVLEEELMAEKSKQTMLQTEIEKVRDDNVKLYGKIKFLQSSGNKPAETSVPLPEESSYSAQYERRLDPFQRFGQAETQRGYARLPIHDRASLSIGRAIMTSASARMTFFFYLVILHLLVFLVLYRFAYTESCERDFQQDCVARFERHMREHHPGISNG
;
A
#
# COMPACT_ATOMS: atom_id res chain seq x y z
N MET A 1 52.44 19.88 -43.35
CA MET A 1 53.17 21.14 -43.67
C MET A 1 54.39 21.35 -42.78
N GLU A 2 54.31 21.14 -41.46
CA GLU A 2 55.46 21.33 -40.55
C GLU A 2 56.67 20.41 -40.85
N SER A 3 56.44 19.14 -41.17
CA SER A 3 57.51 18.22 -41.60
C SER A 3 58.20 18.68 -42.90
N PHE A 4 57.44 19.30 -43.81
CA PHE A 4 57.94 19.83 -45.06
C PHE A 4 58.79 21.10 -44.82
N LEU A 5 58.32 22.01 -43.95
CA LEU A 5 59.07 23.17 -43.50
C LEU A 5 60.40 22.78 -42.84
N LYS A 6 60.38 21.78 -41.96
CA LYS A 6 61.58 21.27 -41.30
C LYS A 6 62.60 20.72 -42.31
N SER A 7 62.12 20.05 -43.34
CA SER A 7 62.97 19.49 -44.40
C SER A 7 63.61 20.59 -45.25
N TRP A 8 62.86 21.63 -45.63
CA TRP A 8 63.40 22.78 -46.38
C TRP A 8 64.39 23.62 -45.59
N LYS A 9 64.11 23.86 -44.30
CA LYS A 9 65.06 24.52 -43.40
C LYS A 9 66.37 23.75 -43.24
N ALA A 10 66.32 22.42 -43.24
CA ALA A 10 67.52 21.58 -43.16
C ALA A 10 68.36 21.60 -44.45
N VAL A 11 67.73 21.77 -45.61
CA VAL A 11 68.41 21.90 -46.91
C VAL A 11 69.14 23.25 -47.03
N SER A 12 68.70 24.27 -46.29
CA SER A 12 69.28 25.62 -46.29
C SER A 12 69.44 26.19 -47.70
N TRP A 13 68.31 26.61 -48.29
CA TRP A 13 68.21 27.04 -49.69
C TRP A 13 69.29 28.05 -50.11
N GLU A 14 69.60 29.01 -49.24
CA GLU A 14 70.66 30.00 -49.48
C GLU A 14 72.05 29.35 -49.67
N ASN A 15 72.39 28.32 -48.91
CA ASN A 15 73.65 27.60 -49.06
C ASN A 15 73.68 26.78 -50.36
N VAL A 16 72.54 26.25 -50.79
CA VAL A 16 72.41 25.56 -52.08
C VAL A 16 72.59 26.55 -53.22
N GLN A 17 71.96 27.73 -53.15
CA GLN A 17 72.12 28.78 -54.16
C GLN A 17 73.57 29.25 -54.26
N ILE A 18 74.23 29.52 -53.14
CA ILE A 18 75.64 29.92 -53.11
C ILE A 18 76.53 28.84 -53.73
N ARG A 19 76.36 27.56 -53.34
CA ARG A 19 77.17 26.46 -53.87
C ARG A 19 76.97 26.27 -55.38
N VAL A 20 75.74 26.44 -55.86
CA VAL A 20 75.42 26.34 -57.29
C VAL A 20 76.02 27.52 -58.06
N ASP A 21 75.94 28.74 -57.54
CA ASP A 21 76.58 29.92 -58.15
C ASP A 21 78.12 29.81 -58.20
N GLU A 22 78.74 29.24 -57.17
CA GLU A 22 80.19 28.95 -57.17
C GLU A 22 80.56 27.94 -58.26
N GLU A 23 79.78 26.88 -58.44
CA GLU A 23 80.00 25.90 -59.50
C GLU A 23 79.76 26.49 -60.90
N ILE A 24 78.75 27.36 -61.08
CA ILE A 24 78.55 28.09 -62.35
C ILE A 24 79.81 28.90 -62.69
N LYS A 25 80.36 29.63 -61.71
CA LYS A 25 81.61 30.40 -61.90
C LYS A 25 82.79 29.48 -62.23
N ALA A 26 82.92 28.35 -61.54
CA ALA A 26 83.99 27.37 -61.78
C ALA A 26 83.89 26.74 -63.18
N ILE A 27 82.68 26.47 -63.68
CA ILE A 27 82.46 26.01 -65.06
C ILE A 27 82.91 27.06 -66.06
N GLY A 28 82.57 28.34 -65.83
CA GLY A 28 83.06 29.44 -66.67
C GLY A 28 84.59 29.48 -66.77
N VAL A 29 85.28 29.34 -65.64
CA VAL A 29 86.75 29.27 -65.61
C VAL A 29 87.28 28.05 -66.38
N ARG A 30 86.69 26.86 -66.20
CA ARG A 30 87.08 25.65 -66.94
C ARG A 30 86.88 25.79 -68.46
N GLN A 31 85.82 26.49 -68.88
CA GLN A 31 85.55 26.77 -70.27
C GLN A 31 86.64 27.68 -70.88
N ASP A 32 87.02 28.74 -70.16
CA ASP A 32 88.10 29.66 -70.56
C ASP A 32 89.46 28.94 -70.64
N GLU A 33 89.78 28.09 -69.65
CA GLU A 33 90.99 27.25 -69.65
C GLU A 33 91.01 26.26 -70.82
N GLY A 34 89.87 25.66 -71.16
CA GLY A 34 89.70 24.79 -72.31
C GLY A 34 89.97 25.50 -73.64
N ASP A 35 89.48 26.74 -73.78
CA ASP A 35 89.72 27.57 -74.97
C ASP A 35 91.19 27.98 -75.10
N VAL A 36 91.86 28.31 -74.00
CA VAL A 36 93.31 28.58 -73.97
C VAL A 36 94.11 27.33 -74.32
N GLY A 37 93.77 26.17 -73.74
CA GLY A 37 94.43 24.89 -74.02
C GLY A 37 94.30 24.48 -75.50
N ARG A 38 93.11 24.69 -76.08
CA ARG A 38 92.87 24.48 -77.51
C ARG A 38 93.75 25.39 -78.38
N LYS A 39 93.90 26.67 -78.01
CA LYS A 39 94.76 27.62 -78.74
C LYS A 39 96.23 27.19 -78.69
N ILE A 40 96.74 26.79 -77.54
CA ILE A 40 98.11 26.28 -77.36
C ILE A 40 98.35 25.05 -78.25
N LEU A 41 97.39 24.12 -78.31
CA LEU A 41 97.49 22.92 -79.16
C LEU A 41 97.58 23.27 -80.65
N VAL A 42 96.84 24.27 -81.10
CA VAL A 42 96.91 24.76 -82.49
C VAL A 42 98.26 25.41 -82.77
N ASP A 43 98.76 26.23 -81.86
CA ASP A 43 100.05 26.91 -82.00
C ASP A 43 101.22 25.90 -82.03
N GLU A 44 101.24 24.91 -81.13
CA GLU A 44 102.24 23.83 -81.13
C GLU A 44 102.15 22.94 -82.37
N SER A 45 100.93 22.65 -82.85
CA SER A 45 100.74 21.93 -84.12
C SER A 45 101.29 22.71 -85.31
N ASN A 46 101.18 24.04 -85.31
CA ASN A 46 101.72 24.89 -86.38
C ASN A 46 103.26 24.92 -86.31
N LYS A 47 103.85 25.09 -85.13
CA LYS A 47 105.30 25.00 -84.92
C LYS A 47 105.85 23.65 -85.37
N TYR A 48 105.19 22.54 -85.02
CA TYR A 48 105.59 21.21 -85.48
C TYR A 48 105.66 21.12 -87.01
N ARG A 49 104.68 21.71 -87.71
CA ARG A 49 104.60 21.71 -89.18
C ARG A 49 105.75 22.51 -89.84
N GLU A 50 106.27 23.53 -89.17
CA GLU A 50 107.37 24.39 -89.64
C GLU A 50 108.74 23.72 -89.47
N VAL A 51 108.95 22.96 -88.39
CA VAL A 51 110.26 22.39 -88.02
C VAL A 51 110.55 21.01 -88.63
N THR A 52 109.53 20.28 -89.13
CA THR A 52 109.69 18.88 -89.58
C THR A 52 109.96 18.64 -91.07
N THR A 53 110.63 17.52 -91.38
CA THR A 53 110.92 17.04 -92.74
C THR A 53 109.65 16.56 -93.49
N LYS A 54 109.72 16.38 -94.82
CA LYS A 54 108.56 15.99 -95.63
C LYS A 54 108.01 14.60 -95.27
N GLU A 55 108.88 13.63 -94.96
CA GLU A 55 108.45 12.26 -94.70
C GLU A 55 107.80 12.08 -93.33
N THR A 56 108.30 12.75 -92.29
CA THR A 56 107.65 12.74 -90.96
C THR A 56 106.30 13.47 -90.99
N ARG A 57 106.19 14.54 -91.79
CA ARG A 57 104.91 15.23 -92.01
C ARG A 57 103.86 14.35 -92.69
N ARG A 58 104.24 13.50 -93.64
CA ARG A 58 103.30 12.62 -94.37
C ARG A 58 102.54 11.67 -93.44
N VAL A 59 103.21 11.18 -92.38
CA VAL A 59 102.61 10.24 -91.41
C VAL A 59 101.98 10.96 -90.22
N ALA A 60 102.62 12.03 -89.71
CA ALA A 60 102.15 12.71 -88.51
C ALA A 60 100.98 13.69 -88.75
N LEU A 61 100.89 14.35 -89.91
CA LEU A 61 99.83 15.34 -90.19
C LEU A 61 98.40 14.75 -90.16
N PRO A 62 98.12 13.58 -90.77
CA PRO A 62 96.79 12.96 -90.66
C PRO A 62 96.41 12.64 -89.21
N LEU A 63 97.37 12.16 -88.41
CA LEU A 63 97.16 11.84 -86.99
C LEU A 63 96.89 13.10 -86.16
N ILE A 64 97.68 14.16 -86.34
CA ILE A 64 97.48 15.45 -85.66
C ILE A 64 96.11 16.05 -86.03
N LYS A 65 95.71 15.99 -87.30
CA LYS A 65 94.38 16.44 -87.74
C LYS A 65 93.24 15.61 -87.15
N ALA A 66 93.43 14.30 -86.99
CA ALA A 66 92.45 13.44 -86.33
C ALA A 66 92.31 13.79 -84.84
N PHE A 67 93.41 13.99 -84.12
CA PHE A 67 93.39 14.48 -82.74
C PHE A 67 92.76 15.87 -82.61
N GLN A 68 93.08 16.81 -83.51
CA GLN A 68 92.46 18.14 -83.54
C GLN A 68 90.94 18.05 -83.75
N LYS A 69 90.48 17.22 -84.68
CA LYS A 69 89.06 17.00 -84.93
C LYS A 69 88.35 16.42 -83.71
N GLU A 70 88.96 15.45 -83.02
CA GLU A 70 88.39 14.88 -81.79
C GLU A 70 88.35 15.93 -80.66
N VAL A 71 89.42 16.70 -80.46
CA VAL A 71 89.47 17.79 -79.46
C VAL A 71 88.43 18.86 -79.77
N ASP A 72 88.23 19.23 -81.03
CA ASP A 72 87.20 20.18 -81.46
C ASP A 72 85.79 19.64 -81.18
N GLN A 73 85.53 18.36 -81.49
CA GLN A 73 84.25 17.71 -81.20
C GLN A 73 83.98 17.61 -79.69
N LEU A 74 85.00 17.27 -78.90
CA LEU A 74 84.91 17.25 -77.44
C LEU A 74 84.67 18.64 -76.87
N THR A 75 85.30 19.68 -77.43
CA THR A 75 85.10 21.07 -77.02
C THR A 75 83.68 21.53 -77.30
N VAL A 76 83.15 21.25 -78.49
CA VAL A 76 81.76 21.61 -78.86
C VAL A 76 80.75 20.88 -77.96
N ARG A 77 80.95 19.58 -77.70
CA ARG A 77 80.09 18.81 -76.80
C ARG A 77 80.19 19.33 -75.37
N GLY A 78 81.41 19.60 -74.88
CA GLY A 78 81.67 20.18 -73.56
C GLY A 78 80.95 21.50 -73.36
N LYS A 79 81.15 22.45 -74.29
CA LYS A 79 80.47 23.76 -74.26
C LYS A 79 78.95 23.64 -74.30
N ALA A 80 78.40 22.73 -75.09
CA ALA A 80 76.95 22.51 -75.13
C ALA A 80 76.41 21.98 -73.78
N THR A 81 77.12 21.04 -73.15
CA THR A 81 76.73 20.52 -71.83
C THR A 81 76.92 21.55 -70.72
N GLU A 82 78.00 22.32 -70.76
CA GLU A 82 78.30 23.38 -69.79
C GLU A 82 77.28 24.52 -69.91
N ALA A 83 76.94 24.95 -71.13
CA ALA A 83 75.92 25.97 -71.37
C ALA A 83 74.53 25.54 -70.85
N ALA A 84 74.10 24.30 -71.13
CA ALA A 84 72.84 23.77 -70.62
C ALA A 84 72.83 23.66 -69.08
N LEU A 85 73.97 23.29 -68.48
CA LEU A 85 74.09 23.17 -67.03
C LEU A 85 74.09 24.54 -66.36
N ILE A 86 74.76 25.54 -66.94
CA ILE A 86 74.71 26.94 -66.48
C ILE A 86 73.28 27.48 -66.57
N GLU A 87 72.55 27.20 -67.65
CA GLU A 87 71.15 27.64 -67.81
C GLU A 87 70.24 27.06 -66.71
N ILE A 88 70.29 25.74 -66.47
CA ILE A 88 69.48 25.08 -65.44
C ILE A 88 69.88 25.59 -64.04
N CYS A 89 71.18 25.70 -63.76
CA CYS A 89 71.67 26.17 -62.48
C CYS A 89 71.31 27.63 -62.22
N SER A 90 71.33 28.49 -63.25
CA SER A 90 70.92 29.89 -63.14
C SER A 90 69.41 30.02 -62.89
N GLN A 91 68.58 29.19 -63.51
CA GLN A 91 67.15 29.15 -63.19
C GLN A 91 66.91 28.72 -61.74
N LEU A 92 67.71 27.78 -61.23
CA LEU A 92 67.62 27.33 -59.84
C LEU A 92 68.04 28.42 -58.85
N THR A 93 69.08 29.21 -59.14
CA THR A 93 69.54 30.28 -58.25
C THR A 93 68.64 31.50 -58.25
N ASN A 94 67.88 31.72 -59.33
CA ASN A 94 66.89 32.80 -59.41
C ASN A 94 65.56 32.51 -58.67
N LEU A 95 65.33 31.29 -58.19
CA LEU A 95 64.09 30.95 -57.47
C LEU A 95 64.11 31.48 -56.02
N PRO A 96 63.05 32.19 -55.57
CA PRO A 96 62.96 32.66 -54.20
C PRO A 96 62.80 31.50 -53.20
N ASP A 97 63.26 31.69 -51.96
CA ASP A 97 63.11 30.71 -50.89
C ASP A 97 61.62 30.43 -50.58
N PRO A 98 61.15 29.17 -50.66
CA PRO A 98 59.76 28.81 -50.36
C PRO A 98 59.44 28.77 -48.85
N THR A 99 60.44 28.80 -47.97
CA THR A 99 60.29 28.74 -46.51
C THR A 99 59.27 29.75 -45.94
N PRO A 100 59.34 31.07 -46.23
CA PRO A 100 58.40 32.06 -45.67
C PRO A 100 56.94 31.82 -46.07
N ILE A 101 56.70 31.35 -47.31
CA ILE A 101 55.35 31.07 -47.80
C ILE A 101 54.77 29.86 -47.05
N ILE A 102 55.58 28.82 -46.82
CA ILE A 102 55.16 27.62 -46.09
C ILE A 102 54.86 27.95 -44.62
N GLU A 103 55.66 28.83 -43.98
CA GLU A 103 55.40 29.30 -42.62
C GLU A 103 54.05 30.03 -42.52
N GLN A 104 53.80 30.94 -43.45
CA GLN A 104 52.54 31.68 -43.49
C GLN A 104 51.34 30.77 -43.77
N ALA A 105 51.50 29.76 -44.64
CA ALA A 105 50.46 28.77 -44.91
C ALA A 105 50.12 27.92 -43.67
N ILE A 106 51.09 27.60 -42.83
CA ILE A 106 50.84 26.91 -41.54
C ILE A 106 50.00 27.80 -40.61
N VAL A 107 50.33 29.09 -40.52
CA VAL A 107 49.57 30.06 -39.71
C VAL A 107 48.13 30.19 -40.21
N TRP A 108 47.93 30.30 -41.52
CA TRP A 108 46.58 30.35 -42.10
C TRP A 108 45.78 29.08 -41.86
N LYS A 109 46.41 27.90 -41.97
CA LYS A 109 45.75 26.63 -41.64
C LYS A 109 45.29 26.60 -40.19
N LEU A 110 46.15 27.03 -39.25
CA LEU A 110 45.80 27.08 -37.84
C LEU A 110 44.68 28.10 -37.55
N GLN A 111 44.68 29.24 -38.24
CA GLN A 111 43.62 30.24 -38.13
C GLN A 111 42.29 29.72 -38.69
N ALA A 112 42.32 28.99 -39.80
CA ALA A 112 41.14 28.35 -40.37
C ALA A 112 40.55 27.29 -39.43
N GLU A 113 41.38 26.41 -38.86
CA GLU A 113 40.93 25.41 -37.88
C GLU A 113 40.27 26.06 -36.65
N LYS A 114 40.85 27.16 -36.14
CA LYS A 114 40.24 27.93 -35.04
C LYS A 114 38.90 28.54 -35.46
N ALA A 115 38.80 29.10 -36.67
CA ALA A 115 37.56 29.66 -37.17
C ALA A 115 36.47 28.58 -37.32
N ASP A 116 36.83 27.39 -37.83
CA ASP A 116 35.91 26.26 -37.98
C ASP A 116 35.37 25.80 -36.61
N THR A 117 36.25 25.63 -35.60
CA THR A 117 35.81 25.29 -34.24
C THR A 117 34.87 26.34 -33.64
N ALA A 118 35.14 27.63 -33.85
CA ALA A 118 34.27 28.70 -33.39
C ALA A 118 32.91 28.72 -34.10
N ILE A 119 32.86 28.34 -35.39
CA ILE A 119 31.62 28.22 -36.16
C ILE A 119 30.80 27.03 -35.65
N GLU A 120 31.43 25.89 -35.37
CA GLU A 120 30.77 24.72 -34.79
C GLU A 120 30.16 25.04 -33.42
N GLU A 121 30.92 25.72 -32.54
CA GLU A 121 30.42 26.18 -31.25
C GLU A 121 29.24 27.16 -31.40
N ALA A 122 29.33 28.13 -32.33
CA ALA A 122 28.25 29.08 -32.59
C ALA A 122 26.98 28.39 -33.11
N ASN A 123 27.12 27.39 -33.97
CA ASN A 123 26.00 26.60 -34.48
C ASN A 123 25.40 25.72 -33.38
N HIS A 124 26.22 25.14 -32.51
CA HIS A 124 25.75 24.37 -31.37
C HIS A 124 24.96 25.24 -30.39
N LEU A 125 25.46 26.43 -30.04
CA LEU A 125 24.75 27.39 -29.19
C LEU A 125 23.44 27.85 -29.83
N ARG A 126 23.42 28.10 -31.14
CA ARG A 126 22.17 28.43 -31.86
C ARG A 126 21.15 27.30 -31.80
N ALA A 127 21.59 26.05 -31.93
CA ALA A 127 20.70 24.89 -31.81
C ALA A 127 20.12 24.76 -30.39
N GLN A 128 20.94 24.96 -29.35
CA GLN A 128 20.46 24.98 -27.96
C GLN A 128 19.45 26.10 -27.71
N VAL A 129 19.69 27.30 -28.25
CA VAL A 129 18.74 28.43 -28.14
C VAL A 129 17.43 28.11 -28.86
N ALA A 130 17.48 27.50 -30.04
CA ALA A 130 16.28 27.08 -30.77
C ALA A 130 15.47 26.04 -29.99
N GLN A 131 16.14 25.04 -29.39
CA GLN A 131 15.50 24.04 -28.55
C GLN A 131 14.86 24.65 -27.29
N ALA A 132 15.56 25.57 -26.61
CA ALA A 132 15.00 26.27 -25.47
C ALA A 132 13.76 27.11 -25.86
N HIS A 133 13.75 27.70 -27.06
CA HIS A 133 12.58 28.41 -27.55
C HIS A 133 11.39 27.47 -27.84
N THR A 134 11.61 26.27 -28.37
CA THR A 134 10.54 25.29 -28.56
C THR A 134 9.99 24.79 -27.23
N GLU A 135 10.86 24.48 -26.27
CA GLU A 135 10.44 24.06 -24.92
C GLU A 135 9.62 25.15 -24.21
N LEU A 136 10.02 26.43 -24.34
CA LEU A 136 9.24 27.56 -23.81
C LEU A 136 7.87 27.72 -24.48
N ALA A 137 7.76 27.40 -25.79
CA ALA A 137 6.48 27.44 -26.49
C ALA A 137 5.55 26.33 -26.00
N ASP A 138 6.07 25.12 -25.79
CA ASP A 138 5.33 23.99 -25.26
C ASP A 138 4.85 24.24 -23.82
N LEU A 139 5.72 24.78 -22.96
CA LEU A 139 5.35 25.17 -21.60
C LEU A 139 4.23 26.22 -21.59
N ARG A 140 4.27 27.22 -22.50
CA ARG A 140 3.19 28.20 -22.63
C ARG A 140 1.87 27.56 -23.06
N ASN A 141 1.92 26.56 -23.94
CA ASN A 141 0.72 25.82 -24.35
C ASN A 141 0.15 24.98 -23.20
N GLN A 142 1.02 24.34 -22.43
CA GLN A 142 0.64 23.63 -21.20
C GLN A 142 0.00 24.58 -20.18
N ASP A 143 0.52 25.79 -19.99
CA ASP A 143 -0.09 26.81 -19.12
C ASP A 143 -1.52 27.17 -19.53
N VAL A 144 -1.80 27.26 -20.83
CA VAL A 144 -3.16 27.50 -21.35
C VAL A 144 -4.08 26.32 -21.00
N THR A 145 -3.60 25.09 -21.18
CA THR A 145 -4.34 23.87 -20.87
C THR A 145 -4.62 23.78 -19.36
N ILE A 146 -3.63 24.08 -18.51
CA ILE A 146 -3.79 24.10 -17.06
C ILE A 146 -4.82 25.15 -16.63
N ARG A 147 -4.84 26.34 -17.25
CA ARG A 147 -5.87 27.36 -16.97
C ARG A 147 -7.27 26.87 -17.35
N GLN A 148 -7.43 26.23 -18.50
CA GLN A 148 -8.70 25.66 -18.93
C GLN A 148 -9.17 24.57 -17.96
N LEU A 149 -8.29 23.64 -17.57
CA LEU A 149 -8.60 22.59 -16.62
C LEU A 149 -8.98 23.17 -15.24
N ARG A 150 -8.25 24.17 -14.73
CA ARG A 150 -8.60 24.84 -13.46
C ARG A 150 -9.97 25.51 -13.51
N GLU A 151 -10.31 26.14 -14.63
CA GLU A 151 -11.63 26.74 -14.82
C GLU A 151 -12.73 25.67 -14.86
N THR A 152 -12.51 24.53 -15.52
CA THR A 152 -13.48 23.42 -15.51
C THR A 152 -13.66 22.81 -14.13
N VAL A 153 -12.59 22.65 -13.34
CA VAL A 153 -12.67 22.17 -11.96
C VAL A 153 -13.48 23.15 -11.12
N LYS A 154 -13.21 24.45 -11.23
CA LYS A 154 -13.97 25.47 -10.52
C LYS A 154 -15.45 25.46 -10.88
N GLN A 155 -15.79 25.31 -12.18
CA GLN A 155 -17.18 25.22 -12.62
C GLN A 155 -17.89 23.98 -12.08
N LEU A 156 -17.22 22.82 -12.06
CA LEU A 156 -17.76 21.59 -11.48
C LEU A 156 -17.94 21.71 -9.96
N GLU A 157 -17.00 22.34 -9.26
CA GLU A 157 -17.11 22.62 -7.83
C GLU A 157 -18.31 23.53 -7.54
N GLU A 158 -18.48 24.63 -8.30
CA GLU A 158 -19.63 25.52 -8.16
C GLU A 158 -20.97 24.84 -8.51
N GLU A 159 -20.99 23.93 -9.47
CA GLU A 159 -22.18 23.15 -9.80
C GLU A 159 -22.55 22.20 -8.66
N LYS A 160 -21.56 21.48 -8.12
CA LYS A 160 -21.76 20.55 -7.00
C LYS A 160 -22.16 21.26 -5.72
N THR A 161 -21.59 22.44 -5.42
CA THR A 161 -22.05 23.22 -4.27
C THR A 161 -23.49 23.68 -4.44
N ARG A 162 -23.89 24.15 -5.64
CA ARG A 162 -25.29 24.50 -5.93
C ARG A 162 -26.25 23.30 -5.82
N GLU A 163 -25.83 22.11 -6.24
CA GLU A 163 -26.62 20.88 -6.05
C GLU A 163 -26.80 20.54 -4.57
N VAL A 164 -25.72 20.61 -3.78
CA VAL A 164 -25.77 20.36 -2.34
C VAL A 164 -26.64 21.40 -1.64
N GLU A 165 -26.51 22.68 -1.96
CA GLU A 165 -27.37 23.75 -1.42
C GLU A 165 -28.84 23.49 -1.71
N LYS A 166 -29.19 23.11 -2.95
CA LYS A 166 -30.57 22.75 -3.30
C LYS A 166 -31.07 21.56 -2.50
N ALA A 167 -30.25 20.51 -2.34
CA ALA A 167 -30.62 19.32 -1.57
C ALA A 167 -30.83 19.65 -0.08
N VAL A 168 -29.97 20.49 0.51
CA VAL A 168 -30.10 20.96 1.89
C VAL A 168 -31.39 21.75 2.06
N VAL A 169 -31.73 22.67 1.15
CA VAL A 169 -32.97 23.45 1.22
C VAL A 169 -34.21 22.55 1.16
N VAL A 170 -34.20 21.51 0.33
CA VAL A 170 -35.31 20.54 0.25
C VAL A 170 -35.43 19.75 1.55
N ILE A 171 -34.32 19.21 2.06
CA ILE A 171 -34.31 18.45 3.32
C ILE A 171 -34.74 19.32 4.50
N GLU A 172 -34.28 20.57 4.57
CA GLU A 172 -34.72 21.52 5.60
C GLU A 172 -36.21 21.78 5.52
N LYS A 173 -36.76 21.94 4.32
CA LYS A 173 -38.20 22.14 4.13
C LYS A 173 -38.98 20.90 4.61
N ASP A 174 -38.55 19.71 4.22
CA ASP A 174 -39.21 18.46 4.59
C ASP A 174 -39.16 18.25 6.10
N LEU A 175 -38.00 18.44 6.74
CA LEU A 175 -37.86 18.37 8.20
C LEU A 175 -38.73 19.41 8.91
N ARG A 176 -38.81 20.66 8.42
CA ARG A 176 -39.72 21.67 8.98
C ARG A 176 -41.17 21.21 8.92
N THR A 177 -41.59 20.58 7.82
CA THR A 177 -42.95 20.03 7.73
C THR A 177 -43.18 18.87 8.68
N GLU A 178 -42.24 17.93 8.80
CA GLU A 178 -42.35 16.82 9.76
C GLU A 178 -42.39 17.31 11.21
N PHE A 179 -41.55 18.28 11.58
CA PHE A 179 -41.58 18.89 12.90
C PHE A 179 -42.92 19.59 13.16
N SER A 180 -43.46 20.33 12.19
CA SER A 180 -44.76 20.96 12.32
C SER A 180 -45.89 19.94 12.50
N ILE A 181 -45.85 18.81 11.79
CA ILE A 181 -46.85 17.74 11.91
C ILE A 181 -46.73 17.09 13.30
N ARG A 182 -45.51 16.78 13.74
CA ARG A 182 -45.27 16.14 15.04
C ARG A 182 -45.64 17.06 16.21
N ASP A 183 -45.39 18.36 16.08
CA ASP A 183 -45.80 19.37 17.06
C ASP A 183 -47.33 19.46 17.14
N HIS A 184 -48.01 19.44 15.99
CA HIS A 184 -49.48 19.38 15.95
C HIS A 184 -50.03 18.09 16.57
N GLU A 185 -49.47 16.93 16.25
CA GLU A 185 -49.90 15.63 16.79
C GLU A 185 -49.71 15.57 18.32
N THR A 186 -48.55 16.02 18.82
CA THR A 186 -48.27 16.05 20.26
C THR A 186 -49.15 17.04 21.00
N THR A 187 -49.44 18.20 20.40
CA THR A 187 -50.42 19.17 20.93
C THR A 187 -51.82 18.57 21.00
N MET A 188 -52.30 17.96 19.91
CA MET A 188 -53.61 17.30 19.86
C MET A 188 -53.72 16.17 20.89
N ARG A 189 -52.66 15.36 21.07
CA ARG A 189 -52.62 14.31 22.09
C ARG A 189 -52.63 14.89 23.50
N SER A 190 -51.88 15.97 23.74
CA SER A 190 -51.86 16.68 25.03
C SER A 190 -53.25 17.21 25.37
N ASP A 191 -53.94 17.84 24.42
CA ASP A 191 -55.28 18.38 24.65
C ASP A 191 -56.32 17.28 24.85
N LYS A 192 -56.21 16.14 24.13
CA LYS A 192 -57.03 14.96 24.39
C LYS A 192 -56.84 14.42 25.80
N LEU A 193 -55.59 14.27 26.25
CA LEU A 193 -55.29 13.83 27.62
C LEU A 193 -55.79 14.81 28.68
N LYS A 194 -55.67 16.12 28.45
CA LYS A 194 -56.26 17.14 29.34
C LYS A 194 -57.77 17.00 29.42
N ALA A 195 -58.46 16.79 28.29
CA ALA A 195 -59.90 16.58 28.27
C ALA A 195 -60.32 15.30 29.01
N GLU A 196 -59.59 14.19 28.82
CA GLU A 196 -59.81 12.94 29.55
C GLU A 196 -59.56 13.10 31.06
N ASN A 197 -58.49 13.79 31.46
CA ASN A 197 -58.20 14.10 32.86
C ASN A 197 -59.31 14.97 33.47
N ALA A 198 -59.75 16.03 32.79
CA ALA A 198 -60.86 16.86 33.26
C ALA A 198 -62.17 16.06 33.42
N ALA A 199 -62.44 15.12 32.51
CA ALA A 199 -63.59 14.23 32.61
C ALA A 199 -63.48 13.25 33.80
N LEU A 200 -62.29 12.71 34.06
CA LEU A 200 -62.02 11.85 35.22
C LEU A 200 -62.10 12.65 36.53
N GLU A 201 -61.54 13.85 36.61
CA GLU A 201 -61.67 14.74 37.76
C GLU A 201 -63.13 15.04 38.08
N LYS A 202 -63.96 15.29 37.06
CA LYS A 202 -65.40 15.47 37.26
C LYS A 202 -66.06 14.21 37.82
N LYS A 203 -65.74 13.02 37.29
CA LYS A 203 -66.26 11.74 37.83
C LYS A 203 -65.81 11.49 39.26
N VAL A 204 -64.56 11.80 39.60
CA VAL A 204 -64.05 11.69 40.97
C VAL A 204 -64.84 12.64 41.89
N SER A 205 -65.04 13.88 41.49
CA SER A 205 -65.84 14.85 42.26
C SER A 205 -67.30 14.40 42.43
N GLU A 206 -67.92 13.82 41.39
CA GLU A 206 -69.26 13.22 41.46
C GLU A 206 -69.31 12.02 42.43
N LEU A 207 -68.32 11.13 42.37
CA LEU A 207 -68.20 10.00 43.30
C LEU A 207 -67.96 10.46 44.73
N GLU A 208 -67.10 11.46 44.96
CA GLU A 208 -66.90 12.07 46.26
C GLU A 208 -68.18 12.73 46.80
N ALA A 209 -68.99 13.34 45.94
CA ALA A 209 -70.29 13.89 46.32
C ALA A 209 -71.28 12.78 46.69
N LEU A 210 -71.34 11.69 45.92
CA LEU A 210 -72.16 10.53 46.22
C LEU A 210 -71.74 9.82 47.50
N MET A 211 -70.42 9.66 47.73
CA MET A 211 -69.88 9.12 48.97
C MET A 211 -70.24 10.01 50.16
N ARG A 212 -70.13 11.34 50.02
CA ARG A 212 -70.59 12.27 51.06
C ARG A 212 -72.10 12.15 51.33
N ASP A 213 -72.92 11.99 50.30
CA ASP A 213 -74.36 11.78 50.47
C ASP A 213 -74.68 10.44 51.15
N ALA A 214 -74.04 9.36 50.71
CA ALA A 214 -74.17 8.04 51.32
C ALA A 214 -73.74 8.05 52.80
N GLN A 215 -72.63 8.74 53.12
CA GLN A 215 -72.16 8.92 54.49
C GLN A 215 -73.18 9.69 55.33
N ARG A 216 -73.74 10.79 54.81
CA ARG A 216 -74.81 11.54 55.51
C ARG A 216 -76.04 10.68 55.76
N ARG A 217 -76.47 9.88 54.78
CA ARG A 217 -77.61 8.94 54.95
C ARG A 217 -77.32 7.91 56.03
N LEU A 218 -76.10 7.38 56.07
CA LEU A 218 -75.66 6.43 57.09
C LEU A 218 -75.68 7.07 58.49
N ASP A 219 -75.18 8.30 58.63
CA ASP A 219 -75.19 9.02 59.91
C ASP A 219 -76.62 9.33 60.39
N VAL A 220 -77.51 9.73 59.49
CA VAL A 220 -78.94 9.92 59.81
C VAL A 220 -79.59 8.59 60.26
N ALA A 221 -79.32 7.50 59.55
CA ALA A 221 -79.83 6.18 59.91
C ALA A 221 -79.30 5.71 61.28
N ARG A 222 -78.02 5.97 61.58
CA ARG A 222 -77.42 5.72 62.91
C ARG A 222 -78.13 6.51 64.00
N VAL A 223 -78.28 7.82 63.84
CA VAL A 223 -78.98 8.65 64.83
C VAL A 223 -80.44 8.20 65.02
N ALA A 224 -81.12 7.77 63.95
CA ALA A 224 -82.47 7.23 64.05
C ALA A 224 -82.50 5.88 64.81
N ALA A 225 -81.53 5.01 64.59
CA ALA A 225 -81.38 3.76 65.34
C ALA A 225 -81.10 4.04 66.82
N ASP A 226 -80.16 4.93 67.15
CA ASP A 226 -79.84 5.32 68.53
C ASP A 226 -81.06 5.93 69.24
N ARG A 227 -81.86 6.74 68.53
CA ARG A 227 -83.14 7.27 69.06
C ARG A 227 -84.16 6.16 69.31
N LYS A 228 -84.26 5.19 68.41
CA LYS A 228 -85.18 4.05 68.58
C LYS A 228 -84.76 3.21 69.79
N GLU A 229 -83.47 2.92 69.92
CA GLU A 229 -82.91 2.21 71.06
C GLU A 229 -83.15 2.98 72.37
N ALA A 230 -82.98 4.31 72.37
CA ALA A 230 -83.29 5.14 73.54
C ALA A 230 -84.79 5.08 73.92
N LEU A 231 -85.70 5.13 72.94
CA LEU A 231 -87.14 4.99 73.18
C LEU A 231 -87.51 3.59 73.66
N GLU A 232 -86.91 2.55 73.08
CA GLU A 232 -87.10 1.16 73.53
C GLU A 232 -86.58 0.98 74.97
N ASN A 233 -85.43 1.57 75.33
CA ASN A 233 -84.92 1.59 76.69
C ASN A 233 -85.84 2.36 77.66
N GLU A 234 -86.39 3.51 77.26
CA GLU A 234 -87.36 4.24 78.07
C GLU A 234 -88.66 3.45 78.25
N GLN A 235 -89.13 2.74 77.22
CA GLN A 235 -90.26 1.82 77.32
C GLN A 235 -89.95 0.66 78.29
N ILE A 236 -88.76 0.07 78.21
CA ILE A 236 -88.31 -0.97 79.15
C ILE A 236 -88.29 -0.43 80.59
N ASP A 237 -87.84 0.81 80.81
CA ASP A 237 -87.84 1.45 82.11
C ASP A 237 -89.26 1.68 82.65
N ILE A 238 -90.19 2.15 81.80
CA ILE A 238 -91.61 2.32 82.18
C ILE A 238 -92.22 0.96 82.52
N LEU A 239 -92.03 -0.05 81.66
CA LEU A 239 -92.52 -1.40 81.92
C LEU A 239 -91.90 -2.00 83.19
N SER A 240 -90.64 -1.71 83.47
CA SER A 240 -89.96 -2.12 84.70
C SER A 240 -90.53 -1.42 85.94
N ARG A 241 -90.91 -0.13 85.83
CA ARG A 241 -91.59 0.61 86.91
C ARG A 241 -93.01 0.07 87.13
N ASP A 242 -93.78 -0.14 86.08
CA ASP A 242 -95.13 -0.71 86.15
C ASP A 242 -95.09 -2.13 86.72
N LEU A 243 -94.09 -2.93 86.33
CA LEU A 243 -93.86 -4.26 86.91
C LEU A 243 -93.50 -4.16 88.39
N ASN A 244 -92.65 -3.20 88.78
CA ASN A 244 -92.33 -2.98 90.19
C ASN A 244 -93.53 -2.49 91.01
N ASP A 245 -94.39 -1.64 90.46
CA ASP A 245 -95.61 -1.19 91.13
C ASP A 245 -96.69 -2.28 91.16
N ALA A 246 -96.80 -3.10 90.12
CA ALA A 246 -97.60 -4.32 90.14
C ALA A 246 -97.08 -5.29 91.20
N ASN A 247 -95.76 -5.50 91.29
CA ASN A 247 -95.14 -6.30 92.34
C ASN A 247 -95.38 -5.73 93.74
N ARG A 248 -95.36 -4.40 93.91
CA ARG A 248 -95.75 -3.75 95.18
C ARG A 248 -97.22 -3.96 95.51
N ARG A 249 -98.12 -3.89 94.51
CA ARG A 249 -99.55 -4.21 94.69
C ARG A 249 -99.76 -5.67 95.04
N VAL A 250 -99.05 -6.59 94.39
CA VAL A 250 -99.07 -8.01 94.73
C VAL A 250 -98.57 -8.21 96.16
N ALA A 251 -97.44 -7.61 96.54
CA ALA A 251 -96.93 -7.69 97.91
C ALA A 251 -97.91 -7.08 98.94
N HIS A 252 -98.63 -6.00 98.59
CA HIS A 252 -99.66 -5.41 99.44
C HIS A 252 -100.89 -6.32 99.57
N LEU A 253 -101.38 -6.88 98.45
CA LEU A 253 -102.46 -7.86 98.46
C LEU A 253 -102.05 -9.15 99.18
N GLU A 254 -100.79 -9.57 99.10
CA GLU A 254 -100.25 -10.70 99.86
C GLU A 254 -100.17 -10.38 101.36
N ALA A 255 -99.84 -9.14 101.74
CA ALA A 255 -99.89 -8.69 103.13
C ALA A 255 -101.33 -8.60 103.66
N GLU A 256 -102.28 -8.13 102.85
CA GLU A 256 -103.71 -8.18 103.17
C GLU A 256 -104.24 -9.61 103.21
N LEU A 257 -103.79 -10.49 102.31
CA LEU A 257 -104.14 -11.91 102.32
C LEU A 257 -103.49 -12.63 103.50
N ASN A 258 -102.34 -12.17 104.00
CA ASN A 258 -101.74 -12.62 105.25
C ASN A 258 -102.51 -12.07 106.47
N ARG A 259 -103.00 -10.83 106.42
CA ARG A 259 -103.87 -10.23 107.46
C ARG A 259 -105.23 -10.93 107.52
N VAL A 260 -105.81 -11.23 106.35
CA VAL A 260 -107.04 -12.01 106.19
C VAL A 260 -106.78 -13.49 106.50
N ARG A 261 -105.57 -14.03 106.31
CA ARG A 261 -105.16 -15.35 106.82
C ARG A 261 -105.02 -15.37 108.34
N GLU A 262 -104.54 -14.30 108.98
CA GLU A 262 -104.56 -14.14 110.46
C GLU A 262 -105.99 -14.00 110.98
N GLU A 263 -106.85 -13.21 110.32
CA GLU A 263 -108.28 -13.09 110.64
C GLU A 263 -109.07 -14.39 110.30
N LEU A 264 -108.63 -15.18 109.32
CA LEU A 264 -109.12 -16.54 109.06
C LEU A 264 -108.50 -17.59 109.98
N ALA A 265 -107.37 -17.34 110.64
CA ALA A 265 -106.77 -18.26 111.61
C ALA A 265 -107.60 -18.31 112.91
N ASP A 266 -108.27 -17.21 113.27
CA ASP A 266 -109.24 -17.16 114.37
C ASP A 266 -110.63 -17.73 113.99
N VAL A 267 -110.95 -17.89 112.70
CA VAL A 267 -112.28 -18.37 112.23
C VAL A 267 -112.24 -19.74 111.53
N ARG A 268 -111.06 -20.31 111.23
CA ARG A 268 -110.88 -21.69 110.70
C ARG A 268 -110.45 -22.71 111.76
N ALA A 269 -110.90 -22.54 113.01
CA ALA A 269 -111.09 -23.65 113.94
C ALA A 269 -112.30 -24.54 113.57
N SER A 270 -112.80 -24.50 112.32
CA SER A 270 -113.79 -25.44 111.80
C SER A 270 -113.49 -25.89 110.36
N SER A 271 -113.29 -27.22 110.26
CA SER A 271 -113.59 -28.11 109.13
C SER A 271 -112.73 -28.12 107.84
N LYS A 272 -111.75 -29.04 107.84
CA LYS A 272 -111.62 -30.25 107.00
C LYS A 272 -111.77 -30.19 105.45
N ARG A 273 -110.65 -30.54 104.79
CA ARG A 273 -110.38 -31.82 104.04
C ARG A 273 -110.45 -31.81 102.49
N GLY A 274 -109.37 -32.32 101.89
CA GLY A 274 -109.26 -32.97 100.55
C GLY A 274 -108.98 -32.00 99.40
N GLY A 275 -108.09 -32.24 98.44
CA GLY A 275 -107.40 -33.45 97.98
C GLY A 275 -107.64 -33.65 96.48
N LEU A 276 -106.55 -33.85 95.73
CA LEU A 276 -106.45 -34.36 94.34
C LEU A 276 -106.92 -33.47 93.18
N GLU A 277 -105.96 -32.97 92.39
CA GLU A 277 -106.13 -32.68 90.95
C GLU A 277 -104.78 -32.76 90.19
N ASP A 278 -104.09 -33.90 90.29
CA ASP A 278 -102.76 -34.18 89.71
C ASP A 278 -102.80 -34.89 88.33
N ILE A 279 -103.75 -34.55 87.46
CA ILE A 279 -103.81 -35.14 86.10
C ILE A 279 -104.00 -34.07 85.00
N ALA A 280 -104.64 -32.93 85.29
CA ALA A 280 -104.78 -31.84 84.32
C ALA A 280 -103.50 -31.00 84.16
N VAL A 281 -102.77 -30.76 85.26
CA VAL A 281 -101.52 -29.96 85.26
C VAL A 281 -100.38 -30.70 84.53
N LEU A 282 -100.32 -32.03 84.66
CA LEU A 282 -99.37 -32.87 83.92
C LEU A 282 -99.67 -32.92 82.41
N GLY A 283 -100.95 -32.92 82.01
CA GLY A 283 -101.35 -32.84 80.61
C GLY A 283 -101.01 -31.51 79.95
N GLY A 284 -101.17 -30.40 80.67
CA GLY A 284 -100.74 -29.07 80.22
C GLY A 284 -99.22 -28.95 80.09
N LEU A 285 -98.47 -29.45 81.08
CA LEU A 285 -97.01 -29.45 81.07
C LEU A 285 -96.44 -30.36 79.97
N MET A 286 -97.05 -31.52 79.71
CA MET A 286 -96.69 -32.38 78.57
C MET A 286 -96.92 -31.68 77.23
N LYS A 287 -98.06 -31.02 77.04
CA LYS A 287 -98.33 -30.23 75.83
C LYS A 287 -97.31 -29.11 75.62
N GLU A 288 -96.96 -28.40 76.68
CA GLU A 288 -95.96 -27.34 76.61
C GLU A 288 -94.55 -27.86 76.34
N LYS A 289 -94.21 -29.05 76.86
CA LYS A 289 -92.94 -29.72 76.54
C LYS A 289 -92.91 -30.27 75.12
N ASP A 290 -94.01 -30.84 74.62
CA ASP A 290 -94.15 -31.28 73.23
C ASP A 290 -94.07 -30.09 72.26
N GLU A 291 -94.67 -28.95 72.60
CA GLU A 291 -94.52 -27.71 71.82
C GLU A 291 -93.10 -27.12 71.87
N GLN A 292 -92.40 -27.21 73.01
CA GLN A 292 -90.98 -26.83 73.11
C GLN A 292 -90.09 -27.76 72.28
N ILE A 293 -90.33 -29.07 72.31
CA ILE A 293 -89.62 -30.04 71.48
C ILE A 293 -89.87 -29.75 70.00
N ALA A 294 -91.11 -29.49 69.60
CA ALA A 294 -91.46 -29.13 68.22
C ALA A 294 -90.70 -27.88 67.74
N ARG A 295 -90.64 -26.83 68.57
CA ARG A 295 -89.88 -25.60 68.27
C ARG A 295 -88.37 -25.87 68.15
N LEU A 296 -87.79 -26.64 69.07
CA LEU A 296 -86.37 -27.00 69.02
C LEU A 296 -86.03 -27.90 67.84
N THR A 297 -86.95 -28.78 67.41
CA THR A 297 -86.77 -29.58 66.20
C THR A 297 -86.85 -28.73 64.95
N GLU A 298 -87.76 -27.75 64.89
CA GLU A 298 -87.85 -26.81 63.77
C GLU A 298 -86.62 -25.91 63.70
N GLU A 299 -86.13 -25.42 64.84
CA GLU A 299 -84.90 -24.63 64.94
C GLU A 299 -83.66 -25.44 64.55
N ASN A 300 -83.53 -26.68 65.03
CA ASN A 300 -82.46 -27.58 64.59
C ASN A 300 -82.53 -27.85 63.09
N GLN A 301 -83.73 -28.05 62.54
CA GLN A 301 -83.89 -28.27 61.11
C GLN A 301 -83.48 -27.03 60.30
N ARG A 302 -83.87 -25.83 60.73
CA ARG A 302 -83.41 -24.57 60.12
C ARG A 302 -81.90 -24.38 60.22
N LEU A 303 -81.29 -24.71 61.36
CA LEU A 303 -79.83 -24.62 61.54
C LEU A 303 -79.09 -25.65 60.66
N VAL A 304 -79.61 -26.86 60.52
CA VAL A 304 -79.05 -27.88 59.62
C VAL A 304 -79.16 -27.44 58.16
N GLU A 305 -80.29 -26.88 57.75
CA GLU A 305 -80.48 -26.34 56.41
C GLU A 305 -79.56 -25.13 56.13
N ALA A 306 -79.40 -24.23 57.10
CA ALA A 306 -78.48 -23.10 56.99
C ALA A 306 -77.01 -23.56 56.92
N ALA A 307 -76.61 -24.50 57.77
CA ALA A 307 -75.27 -25.08 57.76
C ALA A 307 -74.98 -25.84 56.46
N ALA A 308 -75.97 -26.57 55.92
CA ALA A 308 -75.85 -27.24 54.63
C ALA A 308 -75.72 -26.23 53.47
N ALA A 309 -76.48 -25.13 53.51
CA ALA A 309 -76.39 -24.06 52.52
C ALA A 309 -75.03 -23.36 52.55
N ASP A 310 -74.50 -23.05 53.74
CA ASP A 310 -73.19 -22.42 53.87
C ASP A 310 -72.04 -23.37 53.54
N ALA A 311 -72.16 -24.67 53.88
CA ALA A 311 -71.22 -25.70 53.42
C ALA A 311 -71.22 -25.82 51.88
N SER A 312 -72.39 -25.72 51.25
CA SER A 312 -72.51 -25.72 49.78
C SER A 312 -71.86 -24.48 49.15
N LYS A 313 -72.06 -23.29 49.72
CA LYS A 313 -71.40 -22.06 49.25
C LYS A 313 -69.88 -22.13 49.43
N ALA A 314 -69.41 -22.65 50.57
CA ALA A 314 -67.99 -22.82 50.84
C ALA A 314 -67.34 -23.80 49.84
N ARG A 315 -68.02 -24.92 49.54
CA ARG A 315 -67.57 -25.87 48.51
C ARG A 315 -67.49 -25.22 47.13
N LEU A 316 -68.54 -24.51 46.72
CA LEU A 316 -68.54 -23.80 45.44
C LEU A 316 -67.38 -22.80 45.34
N ARG A 317 -67.10 -22.09 46.44
CA ARG A 317 -65.99 -21.13 46.50
C ARG A 317 -64.61 -21.81 46.47
N CYS A 318 -64.46 -22.96 47.11
CA CYS A 318 -63.26 -23.78 47.01
C CYS A 318 -63.04 -24.28 45.58
N ASP A 319 -64.09 -24.72 44.89
CA ASP A 319 -64.01 -25.18 43.51
C ASP A 319 -63.65 -24.02 42.56
N GLU A 320 -64.26 -22.84 42.73
CA GLU A 320 -63.90 -21.62 41.99
C GLU A 320 -62.42 -21.26 42.17
N LEU A 321 -61.93 -21.25 43.42
CA LEU A 321 -60.54 -20.95 43.73
C LEU A 321 -59.58 -22.01 43.18
N ALA A 322 -59.97 -23.29 43.21
CA ALA A 322 -59.18 -24.38 42.64
C ALA A 322 -59.04 -24.23 41.12
N THR A 323 -60.14 -23.92 40.41
CA THR A 323 -60.10 -23.70 38.96
C THR A 323 -59.28 -22.47 38.58
N GLU A 324 -59.34 -21.39 39.36
CA GLU A 324 -58.51 -20.21 39.11
C GLU A 324 -57.03 -20.52 39.38
N LEU A 325 -56.72 -21.27 40.43
CA LEU A 325 -55.35 -21.68 40.74
C LEU A 325 -54.77 -22.59 39.65
N GLU A 326 -55.56 -23.48 39.08
CA GLU A 326 -55.16 -24.32 37.95
C GLU A 326 -54.90 -23.48 36.69
N LYS A 327 -55.77 -22.51 36.37
CA LYS A 327 -55.55 -21.56 35.26
C LYS A 327 -54.27 -20.75 35.46
N ARG A 328 -54.02 -20.22 36.66
CA ARG A 328 -52.80 -19.46 36.98
C ARG A 328 -51.56 -20.35 36.89
N THR A 329 -51.64 -21.58 37.38
CA THR A 329 -50.56 -22.56 37.26
C THR A 329 -50.26 -22.87 35.80
N HIS A 330 -51.29 -23.01 34.96
CA HIS A 330 -51.13 -23.20 33.52
C HIS A 330 -50.49 -21.98 32.84
N GLN A 331 -50.92 -20.76 33.18
CA GLN A 331 -50.30 -19.52 32.69
C GLN A 331 -48.83 -19.40 33.11
N ILE A 332 -48.50 -19.74 34.34
CA ILE A 332 -47.12 -19.76 34.83
C ILE A 332 -46.29 -20.76 34.01
N LYS A 333 -46.77 -21.99 33.82
CA LYS A 333 -46.09 -22.98 32.97
C LYS A 333 -45.91 -22.52 31.53
N GLN A 334 -46.90 -21.84 30.96
CA GLN A 334 -46.80 -21.25 29.62
C GLN A 334 -45.74 -20.13 29.58
N LEU A 335 -45.71 -19.25 30.59
CA LEU A 335 -44.71 -18.19 30.69
C LEU A 335 -43.31 -18.75 30.95
N GLU A 336 -43.17 -19.80 31.75
CA GLU A 336 -41.91 -20.51 31.98
C GLU A 336 -41.41 -21.16 30.70
N ALA A 337 -42.30 -21.82 29.93
CA ALA A 337 -41.95 -22.37 28.62
C ALA A 337 -41.52 -21.29 27.62
N LEU A 338 -42.25 -20.16 27.57
CA LEU A 338 -41.86 -19.01 26.75
C LEU A 338 -40.54 -18.39 27.21
N LEU A 339 -40.24 -18.38 28.50
CA LEU A 339 -38.98 -17.85 29.03
C LEU A 339 -37.81 -18.80 28.74
N ALA A 340 -38.05 -20.11 28.80
CA ALA A 340 -37.10 -21.14 28.39
C ALA A 340 -36.80 -21.07 26.89
N ASP A 341 -37.81 -20.90 26.04
CA ASP A 341 -37.65 -20.67 24.60
C ASP A 341 -36.89 -19.36 24.28
N LYS A 342 -36.75 -18.45 25.26
CA LYS A 342 -35.99 -17.21 25.15
C LYS A 342 -34.68 -17.22 25.94
N SER A 343 -34.23 -18.37 26.47
CA SER A 343 -32.96 -18.48 27.19
C SER A 343 -31.76 -18.05 26.35
N ASP A 344 -31.86 -18.24 25.03
CA ASP A 344 -30.78 -17.99 24.08
C ASP A 344 -30.66 -16.51 23.71
N TYR A 345 -31.55 -15.65 24.22
CA TYR A 345 -31.55 -14.23 23.91
C TYR A 345 -30.24 -13.54 24.34
N GLU A 346 -29.67 -13.90 25.49
CA GLU A 346 -28.38 -13.34 25.94
C GLU A 346 -27.20 -13.91 25.14
N ALA A 347 -27.29 -15.15 24.65
CA ALA A 347 -26.29 -15.71 23.74
C ALA A 347 -26.34 -14.99 22.38
N ILE A 348 -27.52 -14.87 21.78
CA ILE A 348 -27.75 -14.15 20.51
C ILE A 348 -27.36 -12.69 20.64
N LYS A 349 -27.64 -12.03 21.78
CA LYS A 349 -27.24 -10.63 22.02
C LYS A 349 -25.72 -10.47 22.16
N LYS A 350 -25.03 -11.44 22.77
CA LYS A 350 -23.56 -11.46 22.82
C LYS A 350 -22.97 -11.73 21.44
N GLU A 351 -23.52 -12.67 20.68
CA GLU A 351 -23.13 -12.96 19.30
C GLU A 351 -23.37 -11.76 18.38
N LEU A 352 -24.51 -11.07 18.51
CA LEU A 352 -24.80 -9.84 17.77
C LEU A 352 -23.89 -8.68 18.16
N ARG A 353 -23.50 -8.57 19.43
CA ARG A 353 -22.48 -7.58 19.84
C ARG A 353 -21.12 -7.92 19.24
N LEU A 354 -20.72 -9.18 19.30
CA LEU A 354 -19.47 -9.65 18.73
C LEU A 354 -19.45 -9.45 17.20
N LEU A 355 -20.55 -9.79 16.51
CA LEU A 355 -20.72 -9.50 15.08
C LEU A 355 -20.68 -8.00 14.84
N ARG A 356 -21.36 -7.16 15.64
CA ARG A 356 -21.32 -5.70 15.49
C ARG A 356 -19.90 -5.16 15.63
N GLU A 357 -19.14 -5.67 16.58
CA GLU A 357 -17.77 -5.25 16.86
C GLU A 357 -16.80 -5.71 15.75
N ILE A 358 -16.94 -6.95 15.29
CA ILE A 358 -16.18 -7.50 14.15
C ILE A 358 -16.54 -6.80 12.84
N GLU A 359 -17.81 -6.48 12.64
CA GLU A 359 -18.32 -5.95 11.36
C GLU A 359 -18.20 -4.44 11.20
N PHE A 360 -18.12 -3.69 12.30
CA PHE A 360 -18.07 -2.22 12.30
C PHE A 360 -16.85 -1.62 13.01
N GLY A 361 -16.01 -2.40 13.70
CA GLY A 361 -14.75 -1.94 14.30
C GLY A 361 -14.93 -0.79 15.31
N GLU A 362 -13.99 0.15 15.37
CA GLU A 362 -14.03 1.35 16.26
C GLU A 362 -15.28 2.24 16.08
N ALA A 363 -16.03 2.10 14.99
CA ALA A 363 -17.30 2.82 14.83
C ALA A 363 -18.42 2.27 15.76
N ALA A 364 -18.23 1.08 16.36
CA ALA A 364 -19.17 0.48 17.29
C ALA A 364 -19.06 1.01 18.73
N THR A 365 -17.91 1.55 19.13
CA THR A 365 -17.64 2.08 20.49
C THR A 365 -18.05 3.54 20.64
N ALA A 366 -18.13 4.30 19.54
CA ALA A 366 -18.60 5.68 19.54
C ALA A 366 -20.09 5.86 19.90
N ASN A 367 -20.86 4.76 19.93
CA ASN A 367 -22.32 4.76 20.15
C ASN A 367 -22.73 4.09 21.47
N GLU A 368 -21.85 4.06 22.47
CA GLU A 368 -22.21 3.54 23.80
C GLU A 368 -23.19 4.47 24.54
N GLU A 369 -23.18 5.77 24.21
CA GLU A 369 -24.07 6.80 24.77
C GLU A 369 -25.51 6.73 24.22
N SER A 370 -25.72 6.06 23.07
CA SER A 370 -27.03 5.95 22.40
C SER A 370 -27.89 4.77 22.89
N ILE A 371 -27.38 3.95 23.81
CA ILE A 371 -28.02 2.69 24.27
C ILE A 371 -29.24 2.95 25.20
N ALA A 372 -29.45 4.19 25.66
CA ALA A 372 -30.56 4.53 26.55
C ALA A 372 -31.93 4.72 25.86
N ARG A 373 -32.00 4.77 24.52
CA ARG A 373 -33.26 5.01 23.79
C ARG A 373 -33.58 3.86 22.83
N LEU A 374 -34.41 2.94 23.30
CA LEU A 374 -34.89 1.71 22.62
C LEU A 374 -35.67 1.91 21.30
N GLY A 375 -35.61 3.08 20.66
CA GLY A 375 -36.19 3.37 19.34
C GLY A 375 -35.21 3.88 18.28
N GLU A 376 -34.01 4.33 18.65
CA GLU A 376 -32.98 4.84 17.71
C GLU A 376 -31.99 3.76 17.24
N THR A 377 -32.07 2.55 17.81
CA THR A 377 -31.15 1.43 17.54
C THR A 377 -31.39 0.77 16.18
N VAL A 378 -32.64 0.68 15.72
CA VAL A 378 -32.97 0.12 14.40
C VAL A 378 -32.61 1.10 13.29
N GLN A 379 -32.90 2.39 13.46
CA GLN A 379 -32.55 3.43 12.47
C GLN A 379 -31.04 3.67 12.36
N SER A 380 -30.30 3.56 13.47
CA SER A 380 -28.84 3.64 13.44
C SER A 380 -28.19 2.41 12.79
N LEU A 381 -28.74 1.21 13.04
CA LEU A 381 -28.29 -0.02 12.37
C LEU A 381 -28.59 0.01 10.87
N ASP A 382 -29.79 0.45 10.46
CA ASP A 382 -30.15 0.59 9.05
C ASP A 382 -29.26 1.64 8.34
N ARG A 383 -28.91 2.72 9.03
CA ARG A 383 -28.00 3.74 8.49
C ARG A 383 -26.56 3.23 8.38
N LEU A 384 -26.08 2.46 9.35
CA LEU A 384 -24.77 1.81 9.32
C LEU A 384 -24.70 0.72 8.25
N LEU A 385 -25.76 -0.10 8.11
CA LEU A 385 -25.88 -1.10 7.06
C LEU A 385 -25.97 -0.45 5.68
N ALA A 386 -26.72 0.65 5.52
CA ALA A 386 -26.79 1.38 4.25
C ALA A 386 -25.43 2.01 3.88
N ALA A 387 -24.71 2.59 4.85
CA ALA A 387 -23.38 3.13 4.64
C ALA A 387 -22.38 2.04 4.24
N LYS A 388 -22.42 0.88 4.92
CA LYS A 388 -21.60 -0.29 4.59
C LYS A 388 -21.98 -0.89 3.24
N ASN A 389 -23.27 -0.96 2.90
CA ASN A 389 -23.73 -1.45 1.60
C ASN A 389 -23.27 -0.54 0.47
N ARG A 390 -23.34 0.79 0.64
CA ARG A 390 -22.75 1.75 -0.31
C ARG A 390 -21.23 1.61 -0.44
N ARG A 391 -20.51 1.44 0.67
CA ARG A 391 -19.07 1.22 0.66
C ARG A 391 -18.71 -0.08 -0.06
N LEU A 392 -19.39 -1.18 0.28
CA LEU A 392 -19.22 -2.47 -0.39
C LEU A 392 -19.59 -2.38 -1.88
N GLN A 393 -20.62 -1.64 -2.26
CA GLN A 393 -20.96 -1.39 -3.67
C GLN A 393 -19.84 -0.64 -4.39
N ASN A 394 -19.27 0.39 -3.78
CA ASN A 394 -18.13 1.12 -4.33
C ASN A 394 -16.90 0.23 -4.46
N ASP A 395 -16.58 -0.56 -3.43
CA ASP A 395 -15.45 -1.49 -3.44
C ASP A 395 -15.68 -2.59 -4.50
N ASN A 396 -16.91 -3.10 -4.65
CA ASN A 396 -17.26 -4.06 -5.70
C ASN A 396 -17.12 -3.44 -7.10
N ALA A 397 -17.54 -2.18 -7.27
CA ALA A 397 -17.39 -1.47 -8.54
C ALA A 397 -15.91 -1.24 -8.89
N GLN A 398 -15.08 -0.86 -7.91
CA GLN A 398 -13.63 -0.73 -8.09
C GLN A 398 -12.97 -2.08 -8.38
N LEU A 399 -13.36 -3.14 -7.67
CA LEU A 399 -12.86 -4.50 -7.94
C LEU A 399 -13.27 -4.98 -9.33
N ARG A 400 -14.49 -4.70 -9.79
CA ARG A 400 -14.92 -4.99 -11.17
C ARG A 400 -14.09 -4.24 -12.19
N GLN A 401 -13.88 -2.94 -12.00
CA GLN A 401 -13.08 -2.13 -12.92
C GLN A 401 -11.62 -2.59 -12.97
N THR A 402 -11.02 -2.96 -11.84
CA THR A 402 -9.65 -3.49 -11.81
C THR A 402 -9.58 -4.87 -12.46
N ASN A 403 -10.58 -5.72 -12.26
CA ASN A 403 -10.65 -7.04 -12.90
C ASN A 403 -10.81 -6.92 -14.43
N GLU A 404 -11.65 -6.01 -14.92
CA GLU A 404 -11.76 -5.68 -16.35
C GLU A 404 -10.42 -5.19 -16.91
N ARG A 405 -9.71 -4.28 -16.20
CA ARG A 405 -8.37 -3.84 -16.61
C ARG A 405 -7.36 -4.99 -16.67
N TYR A 406 -7.38 -5.90 -15.69
CA TYR A 406 -6.49 -7.06 -15.70
C TYR A 406 -6.84 -8.04 -16.82
N GLN A 407 -8.12 -8.23 -17.14
CA GLN A 407 -8.56 -9.03 -18.28
C GLN A 407 -8.14 -8.40 -19.61
N GLU A 408 -8.25 -7.09 -19.76
CA GLU A 408 -7.75 -6.38 -20.94
C GLU A 408 -6.23 -6.50 -21.09
N GLN A 409 -5.48 -6.42 -19.99
CA GLN A 409 -4.03 -6.61 -20.00
C GLN A 409 -3.66 -8.05 -20.36
N LEU A 410 -4.37 -9.05 -19.82
CA LEU A 410 -4.21 -10.45 -20.20
C LEU A 410 -4.49 -10.67 -21.68
N ALA A 411 -5.59 -10.13 -22.21
CA ALA A 411 -5.92 -10.24 -23.62
C ALA A 411 -4.86 -9.58 -24.53
N LYS A 412 -4.32 -8.42 -24.13
CA LYS A 412 -3.21 -7.77 -24.86
C LYS A 412 -1.95 -8.63 -24.84
N ASN A 413 -1.56 -9.14 -23.67
CA ASN A 413 -0.39 -10.00 -23.53
C ASN A 413 -0.53 -11.31 -24.32
N ASP A 414 -1.73 -11.90 -24.37
CA ASP A 414 -2.01 -13.11 -25.17
C ASP A 414 -1.88 -12.84 -26.68
N VAL A 415 -2.35 -11.67 -27.15
CA VAL A 415 -2.16 -11.25 -28.55
C VAL A 415 -0.68 -11.02 -28.86
N GLU A 416 0.05 -10.36 -27.98
CA GLU A 416 1.50 -10.13 -28.15
C GLU A 416 2.28 -11.46 -28.15
N LEU A 417 1.94 -12.39 -27.26
CA LEU A 417 2.53 -13.73 -27.24
C LEU A 417 2.22 -14.51 -28.52
N ALA A 418 1.00 -14.41 -29.05
CA ALA A 418 0.64 -15.03 -30.31
C ALA A 418 1.44 -14.44 -31.49
N GLN A 419 1.62 -13.12 -31.53
CA GLN A 419 2.43 -12.44 -32.54
C GLN A 419 3.90 -12.82 -32.45
N LEU A 420 4.47 -12.86 -31.25
CA LEU A 420 5.87 -13.27 -31.04
C LEU A 420 6.09 -14.74 -31.43
N ARG A 421 5.15 -15.64 -31.12
CA ARG A 421 5.19 -17.02 -31.58
C ARG A 421 5.13 -17.10 -33.09
N GLN A 422 4.26 -16.34 -33.75
CA GLN A 422 4.18 -16.29 -35.21
C GLN A 422 5.48 -15.78 -35.83
N GLN A 423 6.08 -14.72 -35.28
CA GLN A 423 7.37 -14.21 -35.74
C GLN A 423 8.50 -15.24 -35.56
N THR A 424 8.49 -15.97 -34.44
CA THR A 424 9.46 -17.05 -34.20
C THR A 424 9.30 -18.14 -35.24
N THR A 425 8.06 -18.54 -35.56
CA THR A 425 7.81 -19.55 -36.61
C THR A 425 8.27 -19.08 -37.99
N THR A 426 7.99 -17.84 -38.39
CA THR A 426 8.41 -17.33 -39.70
C THR A 426 9.93 -17.15 -39.79
N GLN A 427 10.59 -16.73 -38.70
CA GLN A 427 12.04 -16.68 -38.63
C GLN A 427 12.65 -18.08 -38.73
N THR A 428 12.08 -19.07 -38.05
CA THR A 428 12.56 -20.46 -38.11
C THR A 428 12.41 -21.03 -39.51
N GLU A 429 11.29 -20.77 -40.20
CA GLU A 429 11.10 -21.16 -41.60
C GLU A 429 12.07 -20.46 -42.55
N LEU A 430 12.34 -19.17 -42.33
CA LEU A 430 13.30 -18.42 -43.15
C LEU A 430 14.72 -18.93 -42.93
N ILE A 431 15.12 -19.19 -41.69
CA ILE A 431 16.42 -19.79 -41.37
C ILE A 431 16.53 -21.15 -42.06
N ALA A 432 15.51 -22.02 -41.97
CA ALA A 432 15.52 -23.30 -42.65
C ALA A 432 15.66 -23.18 -44.19
N LYS A 433 15.02 -22.17 -44.80
CA LYS A 433 15.20 -21.87 -46.24
C LYS A 433 16.61 -21.38 -46.54
N LEU A 434 17.15 -20.46 -45.75
CA LEU A 434 18.51 -19.96 -45.91
C LEU A 434 19.54 -21.07 -45.73
N GLU A 435 19.35 -21.96 -44.75
CA GLU A 435 20.19 -23.14 -44.55
C GLU A 435 20.11 -24.09 -45.74
N ALA A 436 18.92 -24.33 -46.31
CA ALA A 436 18.74 -25.14 -47.51
C ALA A 436 19.42 -24.50 -48.74
N ASP A 437 19.27 -23.20 -48.94
CA ASP A 437 19.88 -22.46 -50.05
C ASP A 437 21.41 -22.40 -49.92
N LEU A 438 21.92 -22.24 -48.70
CA LEU A 438 23.35 -22.21 -48.40
C LEU A 438 23.96 -23.61 -48.53
N ALA A 439 23.25 -24.66 -48.11
CA ALA A 439 23.62 -26.04 -48.39
C ALA A 439 23.65 -26.33 -49.90
N ALA A 440 22.68 -25.82 -50.67
CA ALA A 440 22.67 -25.93 -52.12
C ALA A 440 23.81 -25.15 -52.79
N ALA A 441 24.14 -23.96 -52.28
CA ALA A 441 25.26 -23.14 -52.75
C ALA A 441 26.62 -23.78 -52.43
N VAL A 442 26.79 -24.35 -51.23
CA VAL A 442 27.99 -25.11 -50.85
C VAL A 442 28.09 -26.40 -51.68
N ALA A 443 26.99 -27.09 -51.96
CA ALA A 443 27.00 -28.25 -52.85
C ALA A 443 27.39 -27.87 -54.29
N ARG A 444 26.90 -26.73 -54.82
CA ARG A 444 27.32 -26.20 -56.13
C ARG A 444 28.78 -25.78 -56.14
N ARG A 445 29.26 -25.16 -55.07
CA ARG A 445 30.66 -24.75 -54.90
C ARG A 445 31.60 -25.94 -54.72
N ASN A 446 31.18 -27.01 -54.05
CA ASN A 446 31.94 -28.26 -54.00
C ASN A 446 31.96 -29.00 -55.34
N SER A 447 31.00 -28.73 -56.23
CA SER A 447 31.04 -29.18 -57.63
C SER A 447 31.91 -28.29 -58.53
N GLN A 448 32.31 -27.11 -58.06
CA GLN A 448 33.17 -26.14 -58.74
C GLN A 448 34.37 -25.79 -57.83
N ASN A 449 35.26 -26.75 -57.65
CA ASN A 449 36.59 -26.49 -57.10
C ASN A 449 37.64 -27.20 -57.95
N VAL A 450 38.15 -26.46 -58.94
CA VAL A 450 39.57 -26.43 -59.29
C VAL A 450 39.95 -24.94 -59.37
N ASP A 451 40.98 -24.60 -58.59
CA ASP A 451 41.84 -23.41 -58.58
C ASP A 451 41.38 -22.07 -57.99
N GLU A 452 42.09 -21.75 -56.89
CA GLU A 452 42.67 -20.47 -56.45
C GLU A 452 41.99 -19.16 -56.89
N LEU A 453 41.43 -18.41 -55.93
CA LEU A 453 41.71 -16.97 -55.91
C LEU A 453 41.57 -16.31 -54.53
N SER A 454 42.53 -15.40 -54.33
CA SER A 454 42.90 -14.63 -53.16
C SER A 454 41.86 -13.60 -52.68
N THR A 455 41.86 -13.39 -51.38
CA THR A 455 40.97 -12.58 -50.53
C THR A 455 41.07 -11.05 -50.68
N ILE A 456 41.54 -10.53 -51.82
CA ILE A 456 41.82 -9.08 -51.97
C ILE A 456 40.84 -8.31 -52.85
N ASP A 457 39.86 -8.99 -53.46
CA ASP A 457 38.90 -8.36 -54.40
C ASP A 457 37.52 -8.04 -53.76
N MET A 458 37.42 -8.06 -52.43
CA MET A 458 36.14 -7.96 -51.69
C MET A 458 35.64 -6.52 -51.42
N LEU A 459 36.29 -5.45 -51.90
CA LEU A 459 35.95 -4.08 -51.46
C LEU A 459 35.90 -3.01 -52.57
N GLY A 460 35.93 -3.36 -53.85
CA GLY A 460 36.31 -2.41 -54.90
C GLY A 460 35.40 -2.27 -56.11
N ALA A 461 34.14 -2.70 -56.10
CA ALA A 461 33.23 -2.40 -57.22
C ALA A 461 31.77 -2.57 -56.83
N VAL A 462 30.98 -1.51 -57.01
CA VAL A 462 29.71 -1.48 -57.78
C VAL A 462 29.00 -0.15 -57.48
N HIS A 463 29.07 0.78 -58.43
CA HIS A 463 27.90 1.57 -58.78
C HIS A 463 27.49 1.15 -60.20
N ASP A 464 26.31 0.52 -60.23
CA ASP A 464 25.33 0.19 -61.29
C ASP A 464 25.68 0.38 -62.79
N PRO A 465 25.24 -0.56 -63.65
CA PRO A 465 23.79 -0.65 -63.91
C PRO A 465 23.20 -2.07 -64.00
N LYS A 466 21.99 -2.20 -63.41
CA LYS A 466 20.91 -3.21 -63.54
C LYS A 466 20.74 -4.12 -62.33
N MET A 467 20.02 -3.63 -61.30
CA MET A 467 19.07 -4.38 -60.45
C MET A 467 18.31 -3.38 -59.53
N GLU A 468 17.53 -2.47 -60.10
CA GLU A 468 17.07 -1.25 -59.39
C GLU A 468 15.79 -1.37 -58.54
N GLY A 469 15.27 -2.58 -58.28
CA GLY A 469 13.97 -2.75 -57.57
C GLY A 469 14.05 -3.15 -56.10
N ASP A 470 14.80 -4.21 -55.78
CA ASP A 470 14.60 -4.94 -54.52
C ASP A 470 15.60 -4.57 -53.41
N ALA A 471 16.87 -4.30 -53.75
CA ALA A 471 17.89 -3.97 -52.75
C ALA A 471 17.67 -2.58 -52.10
N ARG A 472 17.18 -1.60 -52.87
CA ARG A 472 16.73 -0.31 -52.32
C ARG A 472 15.52 -0.49 -51.42
N ASN A 473 14.54 -1.32 -51.80
CA ASN A 473 13.37 -1.58 -50.96
C ASN A 473 13.73 -2.25 -49.63
N VAL A 474 14.58 -3.27 -49.63
CA VAL A 474 15.02 -3.95 -48.40
C VAL A 474 15.83 -3.00 -47.50
N LEU A 475 16.76 -2.22 -48.06
CA LEU A 475 17.51 -1.23 -47.27
C LEU A 475 16.58 -0.15 -46.70
N THR A 476 15.59 0.31 -47.47
CA THR A 476 14.61 1.30 -47.01
C THR A 476 13.70 0.75 -45.91
N ILE A 477 13.30 -0.52 -45.99
CA ILE A 477 12.51 -1.20 -44.96
C ILE A 477 13.32 -1.40 -43.68
N VAL A 478 14.59 -1.80 -43.78
CA VAL A 478 15.47 -1.98 -42.61
C VAL A 478 15.77 -0.63 -41.95
N LEU A 479 15.98 0.43 -42.74
CA LEU A 479 16.12 1.79 -42.22
C LEU A 479 14.83 2.26 -41.52
N ALA A 480 13.66 2.02 -42.10
CA ALA A 480 12.38 2.34 -41.49
C ALA A 480 12.11 1.56 -40.20
N GLN A 481 12.47 0.27 -40.15
CA GLN A 481 12.35 -0.56 -38.94
C GLN A 481 13.32 -0.09 -37.84
N ARG A 482 14.57 0.23 -38.19
CA ARG A 482 15.54 0.82 -37.27
C ARG A 482 15.03 2.14 -36.70
N ASP A 483 14.47 3.00 -37.54
CA ASP A 483 13.97 4.31 -37.12
C ASP A 483 12.72 4.17 -36.23
N ARG A 484 11.87 3.18 -36.51
CA ARG A 484 10.71 2.85 -35.66
C ARG A 484 11.11 2.26 -34.30
N LEU A 485 12.16 1.44 -34.26
CA LEU A 485 12.72 0.90 -33.02
C LEU A 485 13.41 1.99 -32.21
N LYS A 486 14.18 2.88 -32.85
CA LYS A 486 14.74 4.06 -32.19
C LYS A 486 13.66 4.95 -31.59
N LEU A 487 12.56 5.17 -32.33
CA LEU A 487 11.43 5.95 -31.82
C LEU A 487 10.79 5.25 -30.60
N ARG A 488 10.58 3.93 -30.65
CA ARG A 488 9.99 3.19 -29.53
C ARG A 488 10.91 3.14 -28.32
N VAL A 489 12.23 3.05 -28.52
CA VAL A 489 13.21 3.16 -27.43
C VAL A 489 13.15 4.56 -26.80
N GLY A 490 13.09 5.62 -27.61
CA GLY A 490 12.93 6.99 -27.09
C GLY A 490 11.66 7.18 -26.27
N VAL A 491 10.52 6.65 -26.74
CA VAL A 491 9.24 6.70 -25.99
C VAL A 491 9.34 5.92 -24.68
N LEU A 492 9.94 4.73 -24.69
CA LEU A 492 10.13 3.93 -23.48
C LEU A 492 11.10 4.59 -22.48
N GLU A 493 12.13 5.28 -22.97
CA GLU A 493 13.04 6.06 -22.13
C GLU A 493 12.31 7.25 -21.49
N GLU A 494 11.43 7.93 -22.24
CA GLU A 494 10.60 9.03 -21.73
C GLU A 494 9.57 8.56 -20.70
N GLU A 495 8.88 7.43 -20.96
CA GLU A 495 7.98 6.78 -19.99
C GLU A 495 8.72 6.34 -18.73
N LEU A 496 9.93 5.78 -18.86
CA LEU A 496 10.76 5.40 -17.73
C LEU A 496 11.20 6.62 -16.90
N MET A 497 11.53 7.72 -17.56
CA MET A 497 11.91 8.96 -16.87
C MET A 497 10.70 9.61 -16.18
N ALA A 498 9.52 9.56 -16.79
CA ALA A 498 8.27 10.02 -16.18
C ALA A 498 7.90 9.19 -14.95
N GLU A 499 8.01 7.86 -15.02
CA GLU A 499 7.71 6.98 -13.89
C GLU A 499 8.74 7.16 -12.75
N LYS A 500 10.02 7.35 -13.08
CA LYS A 500 11.05 7.73 -12.09
C LYS A 500 10.73 9.07 -11.42
N SER A 501 10.32 10.07 -12.19
CA SER A 501 9.92 11.38 -11.65
C SER A 501 8.74 11.24 -10.69
N LYS A 502 7.71 10.48 -11.07
CA LYS A 502 6.56 10.17 -10.23
C LYS A 502 6.95 9.41 -8.96
N GLN A 503 7.87 8.46 -9.07
CA GLN A 503 8.40 7.74 -7.91
C GLN A 503 9.12 8.68 -6.94
N THR A 504 9.93 9.62 -7.44
CA THR A 504 10.58 10.63 -6.59
C THR A 504 9.55 11.57 -5.94
N MET A 505 8.52 11.99 -6.67
CA MET A 505 7.45 12.83 -6.12
C MET A 505 6.71 12.10 -4.99
N LEU A 506 6.28 10.87 -5.21
CA LEU A 506 5.62 10.04 -4.19
C LEU A 506 6.54 9.79 -2.98
N GLN A 507 7.84 9.59 -3.19
CA GLN A 507 8.80 9.48 -2.08
C GLN A 507 8.87 10.77 -1.26
N THR A 508 8.94 11.94 -1.91
CA THR A 508 8.95 13.23 -1.19
C THR A 508 7.64 13.48 -0.45
N GLU A 509 6.50 13.04 -0.99
CA GLU A 509 5.19 13.17 -0.35
C GLU A 509 5.07 12.24 0.86
N ILE A 510 5.53 10.98 0.75
CA ILE A 510 5.62 10.05 1.88
C ILE A 510 6.51 10.63 2.99
N GLU A 511 7.64 11.22 2.63
CA GLU A 511 8.57 11.81 3.61
C GLU A 511 7.97 13.06 4.27
N LYS A 512 7.27 13.90 3.50
CA LYS A 512 6.52 15.05 4.03
C LYS A 512 5.42 14.63 5.00
N VAL A 513 4.62 13.62 4.64
CA VAL A 513 3.56 13.08 5.52
C VAL A 513 4.16 12.46 6.78
N ARG A 514 5.28 11.74 6.67
CA ARG A 514 6.01 11.24 7.84
C ARG A 514 6.48 12.37 8.75
N ASP A 515 7.05 13.44 8.19
CA ASP A 515 7.51 14.59 8.95
C ASP A 515 6.37 15.34 9.65
N ASP A 516 5.24 15.48 8.96
CA ASP A 516 4.05 16.13 9.53
C ASP A 516 3.41 15.24 10.62
N ASN A 517 3.38 13.91 10.46
CA ASN A 517 2.97 12.97 11.50
C ASN A 517 3.86 13.07 12.75
N VAL A 518 5.19 13.18 12.58
CA VAL A 518 6.12 13.36 13.71
C VAL A 518 5.91 14.71 14.41
N LYS A 519 5.64 15.79 13.67
CA LYS A 519 5.30 17.11 14.26
C LYS A 519 3.97 17.07 14.99
N LEU A 520 2.96 16.39 14.42
CA LEU A 520 1.64 16.24 15.02
C LEU A 520 1.74 15.47 16.34
N TYR A 521 2.50 14.36 16.34
CA TYR A 521 2.83 13.60 17.54
C TYR A 521 3.53 14.48 18.59
N GLY A 522 4.51 15.28 18.19
CA GLY A 522 5.15 16.25 19.08
C GLY A 522 4.19 17.28 19.67
N LYS A 523 3.21 17.76 18.89
CA LYS A 523 2.16 18.68 19.35
C LYS A 523 1.19 18.01 20.31
N ILE A 524 0.80 16.77 20.05
CA ILE A 524 -0.03 15.95 20.94
C ILE A 524 0.69 15.73 22.28
N LYS A 525 1.98 15.34 22.25
CA LYS A 525 2.80 15.16 23.46
C LYS A 525 2.98 16.47 24.24
N PHE A 526 3.19 17.59 23.55
CA PHE A 526 3.28 18.92 24.16
C PHE A 526 1.96 19.33 24.84
N LEU A 527 0.82 19.11 24.18
CA LEU A 527 -0.51 19.38 24.74
C LEU A 527 -0.84 18.44 25.92
N GLN A 528 -0.48 17.16 25.83
CA GLN A 528 -0.57 16.21 26.95
C GLN A 528 0.31 16.63 28.13
N SER A 529 1.51 17.16 27.88
CA SER A 529 2.38 17.68 28.94
C SER A 529 1.91 18.99 29.57
N SER A 530 1.13 19.79 28.82
CA SER A 530 0.56 21.07 29.28
C SER A 530 -0.79 20.90 29.99
N GLY A 531 -1.46 19.77 29.80
CA GLY A 531 -2.68 19.38 30.50
C GLY A 531 -2.36 18.55 31.74
N ASN A 532 -2.56 19.13 32.93
CA ASN A 532 -2.18 18.52 34.21
C ASN A 532 -3.11 17.37 34.67
N LYS A 533 -3.48 16.43 33.79
CA LYS A 533 -4.23 15.21 34.15
C LYS A 533 -3.50 13.96 33.68
N PRO A 534 -3.20 13.00 34.57
CA PRO A 534 -2.63 11.72 34.15
C PRO A 534 -3.74 10.93 33.46
N ALA A 535 -3.60 10.71 32.16
CA ALA A 535 -4.44 9.78 31.43
C ALA A 535 -3.90 8.37 31.65
N GLU A 536 -4.39 7.69 32.68
CA GLU A 536 -4.45 6.23 32.66
C GLU A 536 -5.38 5.84 31.50
N THR A 537 -4.95 4.88 30.69
CA THR A 537 -5.63 4.37 29.47
C THR A 537 -5.20 5.01 28.14
N SER A 538 -3.95 4.81 27.73
CA SER A 538 -3.62 4.72 26.31
C SER A 538 -2.91 3.39 26.05
N VAL A 539 -3.58 2.51 25.30
CA VAL A 539 -2.94 1.32 24.72
C VAL A 539 -2.08 1.82 23.57
N PRO A 540 -0.75 1.63 23.59
CA PRO A 540 0.11 2.16 22.53
C PRO A 540 -0.19 1.42 21.22
N LEU A 541 -0.66 2.16 20.22
CA LEU A 541 -0.74 1.63 18.85
C LEU A 541 0.69 1.41 18.33
N PRO A 542 0.99 0.32 17.61
CA PRO A 542 2.34 0.03 17.11
C PRO A 542 2.96 1.15 16.27
N GLU A 543 2.13 1.91 15.54
CA GLU A 543 2.58 3.05 14.74
C GLU A 543 3.00 4.25 15.60
N GLU A 544 2.35 4.50 16.74
CA GLU A 544 2.74 5.56 17.67
C GLU A 544 4.14 5.31 18.26
N SER A 545 4.51 4.06 18.51
CA SER A 545 5.85 3.71 18.99
C SER A 545 6.95 4.10 18.00
N SER A 546 6.70 3.92 16.69
CA SER A 546 7.64 4.29 15.63
C SER A 546 7.80 5.80 15.49
N TYR A 547 6.69 6.55 15.53
CA TYR A 547 6.73 8.01 15.50
C TYR A 547 7.29 8.62 16.78
N SER A 548 7.05 7.99 17.95
CA SER A 548 7.65 8.36 19.22
C SER A 548 9.17 8.21 19.20
N ALA A 549 9.67 7.06 18.73
CA ALA A 549 11.10 6.82 18.62
C ALA A 549 11.77 7.80 17.64
N GLN A 550 11.10 8.15 16.54
CA GLN A 550 11.58 9.15 15.59
C GLN A 550 11.58 10.57 16.16
N TYR A 551 10.55 10.93 16.94
CA TYR A 551 10.46 12.20 17.65
C TYR A 551 11.55 12.35 18.72
N GLU A 552 11.74 11.32 19.57
CA GLU A 552 12.76 11.32 20.62
C GLU A 552 14.19 11.37 20.05
N ARG A 553 14.44 10.71 18.92
CA ARG A 553 15.70 10.83 18.18
C ARG A 553 15.97 12.24 17.62
N ARG A 554 14.92 13.00 17.25
CA ARG A 554 15.09 14.39 16.79
C ARG A 554 15.36 15.35 17.95
N LEU A 555 14.84 15.05 19.13
CA LEU A 555 14.91 15.91 20.31
C LEU A 555 16.23 15.78 21.09
N ASP A 556 16.87 14.60 21.07
CA ASP A 556 18.08 14.32 21.86
C ASP A 556 19.39 14.78 21.17
N PRO A 557 20.01 15.90 21.59
CA PRO A 557 21.21 16.44 20.93
C PRO A 557 22.44 15.55 21.11
N PHE A 558 22.47 14.74 22.18
CA PHE A 558 23.60 13.87 22.51
C PHE A 558 23.62 12.60 21.65
N GLN A 559 22.46 12.10 21.22
CA GLN A 559 22.40 11.00 20.25
C GLN A 559 22.84 11.44 18.87
N ARG A 560 22.47 12.65 18.42
CA ARG A 560 22.95 13.20 17.13
C ARG A 560 24.45 13.41 17.15
N PHE A 561 24.98 13.92 18.26
CA PHE A 561 26.41 14.06 18.46
C PHE A 561 27.12 12.69 18.48
N GLY A 562 26.62 11.72 19.25
CA GLY A 562 27.19 10.37 19.29
C GLY A 562 27.11 9.61 17.95
N GLN A 563 26.05 9.80 17.17
CA GLN A 563 25.93 9.24 15.82
C GLN A 563 26.89 9.93 14.84
N ALA A 564 27.05 11.26 14.93
CA ALA A 564 28.03 11.98 14.13
C ALA A 564 29.48 11.63 14.52
N GLU A 565 29.75 11.42 15.81
CA GLU A 565 31.05 11.01 16.34
C GLU A 565 31.40 9.58 15.89
N THR A 566 30.44 8.65 15.97
CA THR A 566 30.62 7.28 15.46
C THR A 566 30.79 7.27 13.94
N GLN A 567 30.02 8.06 13.18
CA GLN A 567 30.21 8.21 11.73
C GLN A 567 31.57 8.81 11.37
N ARG A 568 32.06 9.80 12.14
CA ARG A 568 33.43 10.32 12.01
C ARG A 568 34.47 9.26 12.36
N GLY A 569 34.21 8.42 13.35
CA GLY A 569 35.01 7.23 13.66
C GLY A 569 35.05 6.24 12.50
N TYR A 570 33.90 5.95 11.87
CA TYR A 570 33.80 5.10 10.67
C TYR A 570 34.55 5.68 9.47
N ALA A 571 34.49 7.01 9.27
CA ALA A 571 35.28 7.72 8.25
C ALA A 571 36.79 7.80 8.59
N ARG A 572 37.14 7.64 9.87
CA ARG A 572 38.48 7.40 10.45
C ARG A 572 39.17 6.13 9.95
N LEU A 573 38.40 5.07 9.73
CA LEU A 573 38.93 3.70 9.58
C LEU A 573 39.48 3.43 8.17
N PRO A 574 40.58 2.66 8.04
CA PRO A 574 41.10 2.25 6.74
C PRO A 574 40.13 1.32 6.00
N ILE A 575 40.20 1.30 4.66
CA ILE A 575 39.19 0.70 3.77
C ILE A 575 38.98 -0.80 4.04
N HIS A 576 40.05 -1.54 4.39
CA HIS A 576 39.95 -2.97 4.73
C HIS A 576 39.19 -3.21 6.03
N ASP A 577 39.32 -2.30 6.99
CA ASP A 577 38.64 -2.39 8.29
C ASP A 577 37.18 -1.96 8.19
N ARG A 578 36.85 -1.10 7.22
CA ARG A 578 35.45 -0.81 6.86
C ARG A 578 34.76 -2.01 6.21
N ALA A 579 35.47 -2.71 5.33
CA ALA A 579 34.94 -3.92 4.70
C ALA A 579 34.68 -5.01 5.75
N SER A 580 35.64 -5.28 6.64
CA SER A 580 35.49 -6.27 7.72
C SER A 580 34.35 -5.92 8.69
N LEU A 581 34.24 -4.65 9.12
CA LEU A 581 33.16 -4.18 9.99
C LEU A 581 31.79 -4.19 9.31
N SER A 582 31.73 -3.89 8.01
CA SER A 582 30.48 -3.96 7.24
C SER A 582 29.99 -5.40 7.08
N ILE A 583 30.90 -6.34 6.81
CA ILE A 583 30.61 -7.78 6.74
C ILE A 583 30.23 -8.31 8.12
N GLY A 584 30.97 -7.92 9.17
CA GLY A 584 30.67 -8.29 10.55
C GLY A 584 29.32 -7.78 11.03
N ARG A 585 28.95 -6.53 10.69
CA ARG A 585 27.61 -5.99 10.98
C ARG A 585 26.52 -6.70 10.19
N ALA A 586 26.72 -6.93 8.89
CA ALA A 586 25.73 -7.62 8.05
C ALA A 586 25.44 -9.05 8.56
N ILE A 587 26.47 -9.73 9.09
CA ILE A 587 26.29 -11.05 9.72
C ILE A 587 25.58 -10.91 11.07
N MET A 588 25.89 -9.89 11.89
CA MET A 588 25.30 -9.74 13.23
C MET A 588 23.88 -9.15 13.26
N THR A 589 23.47 -8.38 12.27
CA THR A 589 22.16 -7.69 12.26
C THR A 589 21.00 -8.61 11.92
N SER A 590 21.23 -9.72 11.22
CA SER A 590 20.17 -10.66 10.80
C SER A 590 20.32 -12.02 11.47
N ALA A 591 19.25 -12.51 12.10
CA ALA A 591 19.22 -13.85 12.70
C ALA A 591 19.49 -14.95 11.66
N SER A 592 18.97 -14.79 10.43
CA SER A 592 19.19 -15.72 9.32
C SER A 592 20.63 -15.69 8.80
N ALA A 593 21.27 -14.50 8.78
CA ALA A 593 22.67 -14.36 8.38
C ALA A 593 23.61 -15.04 9.39
N ARG A 594 23.33 -14.93 10.70
CA ARG A 594 24.08 -15.65 11.75
C ARG A 594 24.00 -17.16 11.58
N MET A 595 22.81 -17.69 11.31
CA MET A 595 22.60 -19.13 11.11
C MET A 595 23.35 -19.64 9.87
N THR A 596 23.28 -18.88 8.77
CA THR A 596 23.98 -19.22 7.51
C THR A 596 25.50 -19.18 7.67
N PHE A 597 26.03 -18.17 8.37
CA PHE A 597 27.47 -18.06 8.65
C PHE A 597 27.96 -19.18 9.58
N PHE A 598 27.16 -19.56 10.58
CA PHE A 598 27.46 -20.70 11.44
C PHE A 598 27.54 -22.01 10.65
N PHE A 599 26.55 -22.29 9.80
CA PHE A 599 26.60 -23.48 8.93
C PHE A 599 27.75 -23.43 7.94
N TYR A 600 28.06 -22.26 7.37
CA TYR A 600 29.22 -22.08 6.51
C TYR A 600 30.53 -22.42 7.23
N LEU A 601 30.72 -21.95 8.47
CA LEU A 601 31.88 -22.31 9.28
C LEU A 601 31.92 -23.81 9.58
N VAL A 602 30.80 -24.43 9.94
CA VAL A 602 30.73 -25.88 10.20
C VAL A 602 31.09 -26.68 8.95
N ILE A 603 30.56 -26.31 7.78
CA ILE A 603 30.87 -26.97 6.50
C ILE A 603 32.34 -26.79 6.14
N LEU A 604 32.89 -25.60 6.34
CA LEU A 604 34.29 -25.33 6.07
C LEU A 604 35.21 -26.16 6.99
N HIS A 605 34.88 -26.27 8.28
CA HIS A 605 35.62 -27.14 9.19
C HIS A 605 35.48 -28.62 8.79
N LEU A 606 34.28 -29.09 8.44
CA LEU A 606 34.09 -30.46 7.94
C LEU A 606 34.90 -30.73 6.67
N LEU A 607 34.98 -29.76 5.76
CA LEU A 607 35.78 -29.88 4.54
C LEU A 607 37.27 -29.94 4.85
N VAL A 608 37.77 -29.08 5.75
CA VAL A 608 39.16 -29.14 6.20
C VAL A 608 39.46 -30.47 6.88
N PHE A 609 38.58 -30.96 7.77
CA PHE A 609 38.73 -32.29 8.39
C PHE A 609 38.69 -33.42 7.37
N LEU A 610 37.84 -33.34 6.34
CA LEU A 610 37.78 -34.33 5.27
C LEU A 610 39.06 -34.35 4.43
N VAL A 611 39.61 -33.18 4.12
CA VAL A 611 40.88 -33.06 3.39
C VAL A 611 42.02 -33.61 4.22
N LEU A 612 42.11 -33.26 5.51
CA LEU A 612 43.11 -33.79 6.43
C LEU A 612 42.94 -35.31 6.62
N TYR A 613 41.71 -35.81 6.71
CA TYR A 613 41.42 -37.24 6.78
C TYR A 613 41.85 -37.98 5.52
N ARG A 614 41.55 -37.44 4.33
CA ARG A 614 42.02 -38.01 3.06
C ARG A 614 43.53 -38.00 2.97
N PHE A 615 44.18 -36.92 3.38
CA PHE A 615 45.63 -36.83 3.42
C PHE A 615 46.23 -37.88 4.36
N ALA A 616 45.75 -37.96 5.60
CA ALA A 616 46.21 -38.96 6.57
C ALA A 616 45.91 -40.41 6.13
N TYR A 617 44.78 -40.65 5.46
CA TYR A 617 44.41 -41.97 4.95
C TYR A 617 45.31 -42.40 3.79
N THR A 618 45.60 -41.49 2.86
CA THR A 618 46.54 -41.77 1.75
C THR A 618 47.95 -42.04 2.26
N GLU A 619 48.44 -41.24 3.20
CA GLU A 619 49.74 -41.46 3.85
C GLU A 619 49.78 -42.80 4.62
N SER A 620 48.69 -43.17 5.30
CA SER A 620 48.58 -44.46 6.00
C SER A 620 48.56 -45.64 5.02
N CYS A 621 47.84 -45.56 3.90
CA CYS A 621 47.84 -46.61 2.87
C CYS A 621 49.23 -46.80 2.24
N GLU A 622 49.97 -45.72 2.01
CA GLU A 622 51.33 -45.80 1.48
C GLU A 622 52.28 -46.49 2.47
N ARG A 623 52.17 -46.15 3.77
CA ARG A 623 52.93 -46.82 4.82
C ARG A 623 52.58 -48.30 4.95
N ASP A 624 51.30 -48.65 4.89
CA ASP A 624 50.85 -50.03 4.97
C ASP A 624 51.32 -50.83 3.74
N PHE A 625 51.28 -50.25 2.54
CA PHE A 625 51.81 -50.87 1.32
C PHE A 625 53.34 -51.09 1.40
N GLN A 626 54.09 -50.13 1.95
CA GLN A 626 55.52 -50.30 2.20
C GLN A 626 55.79 -51.44 3.19
N GLN A 627 55.03 -51.51 4.28
CA GLN A 627 55.14 -52.62 5.24
C GLN A 627 54.80 -53.97 4.60
N ASP A 628 53.77 -54.03 3.77
CA ASP A 628 53.37 -55.24 3.05
C ASP A 628 54.42 -55.68 2.02
N CYS A 629 55.05 -54.72 1.34
CA CYS A 629 56.18 -54.97 0.44
C CYS A 629 57.39 -55.52 1.21
N VAL A 630 57.73 -54.93 2.36
CA VAL A 630 58.81 -55.42 3.23
C VAL A 630 58.50 -56.83 3.75
N ALA A 631 57.27 -57.08 4.20
CA ALA A 631 56.85 -58.40 4.69
C ALA A 631 56.87 -59.47 3.59
N ARG A 632 56.46 -59.12 2.36
CA ARG A 632 56.55 -60.01 1.19
C ARG A 632 58.00 -60.25 0.78
N PHE A 633 58.85 -59.22 0.82
CA PHE A 633 60.28 -59.37 0.57
C PHE A 633 60.93 -60.27 1.61
N GLU A 634 60.63 -60.08 2.90
CA GLU A 634 61.13 -60.93 3.98
C GLU A 634 60.68 -62.39 3.81
N ARG A 635 59.41 -62.61 3.42
CA ARG A 635 58.89 -63.95 3.12
C ARG A 635 59.60 -64.57 1.91
N HIS A 636 59.77 -63.81 0.83
CA HIS A 636 60.50 -64.26 -0.36
C HIS A 636 61.96 -64.60 -0.05
N MET A 637 62.65 -63.78 0.74
CA MET A 637 64.00 -64.06 1.22
C MET A 637 64.04 -65.34 2.07
N ARG A 638 63.03 -65.57 2.92
CA ARG A 638 62.95 -66.78 3.75
C ARG A 638 62.66 -68.06 2.94
N GLU A 639 61.88 -67.96 1.87
CA GLU A 639 61.48 -69.10 1.02
C GLU A 639 62.52 -69.44 -0.06
N HIS A 640 63.11 -68.43 -0.71
CA HIS A 640 64.02 -68.61 -1.86
C HIS A 640 65.50 -68.46 -1.51
N HIS A 641 65.84 -67.87 -0.36
CA HIS A 641 67.20 -67.75 0.15
C HIS A 641 67.34 -68.23 1.61
N PRO A 642 67.01 -69.50 1.91
CA PRO A 642 67.11 -70.06 3.26
C PRO A 642 68.59 -70.27 3.62
N GLY A 643 69.25 -69.22 4.10
CA GLY A 643 70.67 -69.26 4.47
C GLY A 643 71.35 -67.90 4.62
N ILE A 644 70.71 -66.81 4.21
CA ILE A 644 71.19 -65.45 4.49
C ILE A 644 70.47 -64.93 5.72
N SER A 645 70.82 -65.47 6.88
CA SER A 645 70.42 -64.92 8.18
C SER A 645 71.52 -64.02 8.72
N ASN A 646 71.15 -62.76 8.97
CA ASN A 646 71.78 -61.77 9.86
C ASN A 646 73.16 -61.21 9.49
N GLY A 647 73.14 -59.96 9.06
CA GLY A 647 74.06 -58.91 9.53
C GLY A 647 73.25 -57.86 10.26
#